data_AF-A0A024TSF2-F1
#
_entry.id   AF-A0A024TSF2-F1
#
_cell.length_a   1.000
_cell.length_b   1.000
_cell.length_c   1.000
_cell.angle_alpha   90.00
_cell.angle_beta   90.00
_cell.angle_gamma   90.00
#
_symmetry.space_group_name_H-M   'P 1'
#
loop_
_entity.id
_entity.type
_entity.pdbx_description
1 polymer ?
#
loop_
_entity_poly.entity_id
_entity_poly.type
_entity_poly.pdbx_seq_one_letter_code
_entity_poly.pdbx_strand_id
1 'polypeptide(L)'
;MVKVHLAPSFGRRLKARGHRYNHRFLVALVLAMHVTVCLYLGLWIAVCVFARGADVSMANVYAPMVTVSFYGLLVAMHCHAILGTLFPGRLCFPVLRPSTGFSFATKLLPAPLSNASQHSEFMSISERQQPIARRNRQDMQDTLVIVFNLMEIVCQSHQAHVMFRMSVEPVKMLSFGLVVVFYSFASPWFLFLRSMRTKATLFNFADTIVSFILSTGHPLASLVFTLLRYVVVDQTLGQDNLWATQSILLTRLLVPSSAFDLMCKIGMHLGTFIALRRSRSTVELLKKSRTSPLTRLSLRRTRFHWVVRLNVVISVGWSLALLGAMIVALNYRAQCPPYCLAISSPLWSLTCECAYANLNCVKLGIDDPIPLLSPQAIGTSLFYLQISRCAVPNGLPPDAIAPFSKLCKVLVLFSNLSTWEGPLPPSVAFVSIRFSTALRVIPNALQQAPLSPHLVVIVIEGCPLESVPAAVVQAWSHLICLSLINVNLSVLPDGIGTLPHLELLNLKLNRITTVPDMFGSPRDLPNIKMVRLNWNRLTQVPPAIAQRSNVVLELSGNPIETAGKTTPTALQKRTVVLDNSPFCENATTRPISGSCRPVCGYGCEANWIHDHLCDWACFTQACSYDGGDCDEFGFDLPS
;
A
#
# COMPACT_ATOMS: atom_id res chain seq x y z
N MET A 1 45.06 -54.42 27.51
CA MET A 1 44.40 -53.23 26.92
C MET A 1 43.38 -53.71 25.88
N VAL A 2 42.09 -53.56 26.20
CA VAL A 2 40.97 -54.10 25.44
C VAL A 2 40.69 -53.23 24.20
N LYS A 3 40.73 -53.83 23.00
CA LYS A 3 40.26 -53.22 21.75
C LYS A 3 38.73 -53.13 21.79
N VAL A 4 38.18 -51.92 21.92
CA VAL A 4 36.75 -51.68 21.75
C VAL A 4 36.45 -51.47 20.26
N HIS A 5 35.80 -52.46 19.64
CA HIS A 5 35.18 -52.31 18.32
C HIS A 5 33.91 -51.45 18.44
N LEU A 6 34.01 -50.16 18.12
CA LEU A 6 32.83 -49.32 17.87
C LEU A 6 32.28 -49.61 16.47
N ALA A 7 31.07 -50.15 16.43
CA ALA A 7 30.36 -50.50 15.21
C ALA A 7 30.17 -49.29 14.26
N PRO A 8 30.43 -49.41 12.94
CA PRO A 8 30.25 -48.32 11.95
C PRO A 8 28.78 -47.85 11.74
N SER A 9 27.82 -48.46 12.43
CA SER A 9 26.38 -48.31 12.19
C SER A 9 25.75 -47.11 12.92
N PHE A 10 26.32 -46.65 14.04
CA PHE A 10 25.74 -45.59 14.86
C PHE A 10 26.00 -44.18 14.30
N GLY A 11 27.22 -43.91 13.82
CA GLY A 11 27.57 -42.66 13.13
C GLY A 11 26.83 -42.46 11.80
N ARG A 12 26.50 -43.55 11.07
CA ARG A 12 25.66 -43.50 9.86
C ARG A 12 24.19 -43.20 10.20
N ARG A 13 23.67 -43.68 11.33
CA ARG A 13 22.29 -43.41 11.78
C ARG A 13 22.10 -41.96 12.25
N LEU A 14 23.06 -41.35 12.91
CA LEU A 14 23.04 -39.93 13.31
C LEU A 14 23.16 -38.99 12.09
N LYS A 15 24.09 -39.24 11.15
CA LYS A 15 24.14 -38.51 9.86
C LYS A 15 22.88 -38.69 9.03
N ALA A 16 22.25 -39.86 9.04
CA ALA A 16 20.99 -40.13 8.34
C ALA A 16 19.74 -39.54 9.02
N ARG A 17 19.78 -39.29 10.35
CA ARG A 17 18.73 -38.56 11.09
C ARG A 17 18.84 -37.05 10.87
N GLY A 18 20.04 -36.46 10.98
CA GLY A 18 20.28 -35.04 10.68
C GLY A 18 19.95 -34.67 9.22
N HIS A 19 20.30 -35.52 8.25
CA HIS A 19 19.96 -35.27 6.84
C HIS A 19 18.48 -35.44 6.48
N ARG A 20 17.73 -36.31 7.18
CA ARG A 20 16.26 -36.40 7.01
C ARG A 20 15.55 -35.16 7.52
N TYR A 21 16.09 -34.56 8.58
CA TYR A 21 15.59 -33.31 9.16
C TYR A 21 15.76 -32.15 8.17
N ASN A 22 16.96 -32.00 7.59
CA ASN A 22 17.24 -30.95 6.60
C ASN A 22 16.38 -31.06 5.33
N HIS A 23 16.10 -32.26 4.83
CA HIS A 23 15.22 -32.43 3.66
C HIS A 23 13.77 -32.00 3.96
N ARG A 24 13.19 -32.48 5.08
CA ARG A 24 11.81 -32.13 5.46
C ARG A 24 11.67 -30.63 5.69
N PHE A 25 12.66 -30.02 6.34
CA PHE A 25 12.71 -28.58 6.56
C PHE A 25 12.72 -27.80 5.23
N LEU A 26 13.59 -28.16 4.27
CA LEU A 26 13.66 -27.45 2.99
C LEU A 26 12.37 -27.59 2.16
N VAL A 27 11.73 -28.76 2.18
CA VAL A 27 10.41 -28.94 1.54
C VAL A 27 9.35 -28.07 2.23
N ALA A 28 9.33 -28.06 3.57
CA ALA A 28 8.40 -27.24 4.34
C ALA A 28 8.63 -25.74 4.09
N LEU A 29 9.88 -25.29 3.97
CA LEU A 29 10.24 -23.91 3.66
C LEU A 29 9.73 -23.48 2.27
N VAL A 30 10.00 -24.29 1.24
CA VAL A 30 9.50 -24.02 -0.13
C VAL A 30 7.97 -24.03 -0.17
N LEU A 31 7.33 -24.94 0.58
CA LEU A 31 5.88 -24.98 0.72
C LEU A 31 5.35 -23.72 1.39
N ALA A 32 5.96 -23.28 2.49
CA ALA A 32 5.59 -22.07 3.21
C ALA A 32 5.71 -20.83 2.30
N MET A 33 6.81 -20.70 1.55
CA MET A 33 6.99 -19.63 0.58
C MET A 33 5.89 -19.61 -0.49
N HIS A 34 5.49 -20.76 -1.04
CA HIS A 34 4.35 -20.83 -1.96
C HIS A 34 3.04 -20.36 -1.32
N VAL A 35 2.76 -20.80 -0.09
CA VAL A 35 1.55 -20.38 0.65
C VAL A 35 1.58 -18.86 0.89
N THR A 36 2.71 -18.30 1.32
CA THR A 36 2.84 -16.86 1.56
C THR A 36 2.62 -16.05 0.28
N VAL A 37 3.14 -16.49 -0.88
CA VAL A 37 2.88 -15.82 -2.16
C VAL A 37 1.39 -15.87 -2.52
N CYS A 38 0.72 -17.02 -2.33
CA CYS A 38 -0.74 -17.11 -2.56
C CYS A 38 -1.53 -16.14 -1.68
N LEU A 39 -1.21 -16.06 -0.39
CA LEU A 39 -1.90 -15.15 0.54
C LEU A 39 -1.64 -13.69 0.18
N TYR A 40 -0.40 -13.34 -0.16
CA TYR A 40 -0.03 -11.99 -0.58
C TYR A 40 -0.76 -11.54 -1.85
N LEU A 41 -0.75 -12.38 -2.90
CA LEU A 41 -1.47 -12.06 -4.14
C LEU A 41 -3.00 -12.05 -3.92
N GLY A 42 -3.51 -12.97 -3.09
CA GLY A 42 -4.91 -13.03 -2.71
C GLY A 42 -5.39 -11.77 -1.98
N LEU A 43 -4.56 -11.22 -1.09
CA LEU A 43 -4.81 -9.94 -0.42
C LEU A 43 -5.00 -8.81 -1.44
N TRP A 44 -4.09 -8.69 -2.41
CA TRP A 44 -4.20 -7.64 -3.44
C TRP A 44 -5.39 -7.83 -4.39
N ILE A 45 -5.76 -9.08 -4.70
CA ILE A 45 -7.00 -9.38 -5.41
C ILE A 45 -8.21 -8.87 -4.61
N ALA A 46 -8.26 -9.17 -3.31
CA ALA A 46 -9.35 -8.72 -2.45
C ALA A 46 -9.41 -7.19 -2.38
N VAL A 47 -8.27 -6.51 -2.25
CA VAL A 47 -8.20 -5.04 -2.30
C VAL A 47 -8.74 -4.53 -3.64
N CYS A 48 -8.27 -5.03 -4.79
CA CYS A 48 -8.74 -4.57 -6.10
C CYS A 48 -10.24 -4.83 -6.36
N VAL A 49 -10.85 -5.84 -5.73
CA VAL A 49 -12.27 -6.21 -5.93
C VAL A 49 -13.20 -5.50 -4.95
N PHE A 50 -12.80 -5.38 -3.68
CA PHE A 50 -13.69 -4.94 -2.61
C PHE A 50 -13.43 -3.54 -2.11
N ALA A 51 -12.25 -2.97 -2.39
CA ALA A 51 -11.93 -1.65 -1.88
C ALA A 51 -12.83 -0.61 -2.58
N ARG A 52 -13.59 0.14 -1.77
CA ARG A 52 -14.44 1.28 -2.16
C ARG A 52 -14.14 2.44 -1.22
N GLY A 53 -14.41 3.67 -1.65
CA GLY A 53 -14.25 4.86 -0.80
C GLY A 53 -13.08 5.77 -1.18
N ALA A 54 -12.81 6.76 -0.34
CA ALA A 54 -11.83 7.82 -0.61
C ALA A 54 -10.39 7.30 -0.64
N ASP A 55 -10.02 6.43 0.30
CA ASP A 55 -8.66 5.89 0.41
C ASP A 55 -8.25 5.05 -0.82
N VAL A 56 -9.23 4.42 -1.45
CA VAL A 56 -9.05 3.57 -2.64
C VAL A 56 -8.93 4.41 -3.89
N SER A 57 -9.73 5.49 -4.00
CA SER A 57 -9.55 6.51 -5.03
C SER A 57 -8.13 7.11 -4.94
N MET A 58 -7.64 7.33 -3.72
CA MET A 58 -6.28 7.81 -3.48
C MET A 58 -5.19 6.80 -3.86
N ALA A 59 -5.45 5.50 -3.89
CA ALA A 59 -4.44 4.48 -4.23
C ALA A 59 -4.10 4.42 -5.73
N ASN A 60 -4.94 4.98 -6.62
CA ASN A 60 -4.72 5.10 -8.07
C ASN A 60 -4.23 3.80 -8.76
N VAL A 61 -5.00 2.72 -8.62
CA VAL A 61 -4.66 1.39 -9.15
C VAL A 61 -4.78 1.34 -10.68
N TYR A 62 -3.72 0.92 -11.37
CA TYR A 62 -3.77 0.70 -12.81
C TYR A 62 -4.56 -0.57 -13.15
N ALA A 63 -5.62 -0.41 -13.96
CA ALA A 63 -6.42 -1.49 -14.53
C ALA A 63 -6.73 -2.64 -13.52
N PRO A 64 -7.52 -2.38 -12.46
CA PRO A 64 -7.69 -3.31 -11.34
C PRO A 64 -8.16 -4.70 -11.77
N MET A 65 -9.09 -4.80 -12.74
CA MET A 65 -9.59 -6.09 -13.23
C MET A 65 -8.55 -6.91 -14.02
N VAL A 66 -7.65 -6.23 -14.74
CA VAL A 66 -6.53 -6.86 -15.44
C VAL A 66 -5.54 -7.42 -14.41
N THR A 67 -5.22 -6.62 -13.39
CA THR A 67 -4.38 -7.04 -12.26
C THR A 67 -4.96 -8.26 -11.55
N VAL A 68 -6.27 -8.26 -11.26
CA VAL A 68 -6.98 -9.40 -10.65
C VAL A 68 -6.83 -10.67 -11.48
N SER A 69 -6.95 -10.58 -12.81
CA SER A 69 -6.83 -11.73 -13.71
C SER A 69 -5.43 -12.34 -13.70
N PHE A 70 -4.38 -11.52 -13.83
CA PHE A 70 -3.00 -12.00 -13.81
C PHE A 70 -2.59 -12.55 -12.44
N TYR A 71 -2.98 -11.87 -11.35
CA TYR A 71 -2.69 -12.36 -10.00
C TYR A 71 -3.46 -13.65 -9.71
N GLY A 72 -4.70 -13.79 -10.19
CA GLY A 72 -5.48 -15.03 -10.08
C GLY A 72 -4.80 -16.21 -10.77
N LEU A 73 -4.22 -16.01 -11.96
CA LEU A 73 -3.45 -17.04 -12.66
C LEU A 73 -2.21 -17.46 -11.85
N LEU A 74 -1.45 -16.50 -11.31
CA LEU A 74 -0.27 -16.77 -10.48
C LEU A 74 -0.65 -17.55 -9.21
N VAL A 75 -1.74 -17.17 -8.54
CA VAL A 75 -2.29 -17.91 -7.39
C VAL A 75 -2.63 -19.34 -7.78
N ALA A 76 -3.31 -19.57 -8.91
CA ALA A 76 -3.65 -20.90 -9.38
C ALA A 76 -2.38 -21.77 -9.63
N MET A 77 -1.34 -21.18 -10.22
CA MET A 77 -0.05 -21.86 -10.43
C MET A 77 0.59 -22.30 -9.11
N HIS A 78 0.61 -21.41 -8.11
CA HIS A 78 1.15 -21.69 -6.79
C HIS A 78 0.31 -22.74 -6.02
N CYS A 79 -1.03 -22.64 -6.06
CA CYS A 79 -1.94 -23.63 -5.49
C CYS A 79 -1.73 -25.02 -6.10
N HIS A 80 -1.56 -25.12 -7.42
CA HIS A 80 -1.21 -26.38 -8.07
C HIS A 80 0.14 -26.93 -7.57
N ALA A 81 1.13 -26.08 -7.32
CA ALA A 81 2.42 -26.51 -6.77
C ALA A 81 2.29 -27.03 -5.33
N ILE A 82 1.49 -26.35 -4.50
CA ILE A 82 1.16 -26.74 -3.11
C ILE A 82 0.47 -28.10 -3.09
N LEU A 83 -0.60 -28.28 -3.87
CA LEU A 83 -1.36 -29.53 -3.94
C LEU A 83 -0.48 -30.70 -4.41
N GLY A 84 0.36 -30.47 -5.43
CA GLY A 84 1.35 -31.46 -5.86
C GLY A 84 2.44 -31.76 -4.82
N THR A 85 2.62 -30.90 -3.80
CA THR A 85 3.51 -31.16 -2.64
C THR A 85 2.84 -32.00 -1.57
N LEU A 86 1.59 -31.66 -1.24
CA LEU A 86 0.83 -32.31 -0.17
C LEU A 86 0.29 -33.69 -0.59
N PHE A 87 -0.10 -33.85 -1.86
CA PHE A 87 -0.75 -35.06 -2.38
C PHE A 87 -0.01 -35.67 -3.58
N PRO A 88 1.21 -36.18 -3.39
CA PRO A 88 1.94 -36.87 -4.46
C PRO A 88 1.16 -38.13 -4.91
N GLY A 89 0.70 -38.15 -6.16
CA GLY A 89 0.08 -39.32 -6.80
C GLY A 89 -1.45 -39.35 -6.88
N ARG A 90 -2.18 -38.32 -6.39
CA ARG A 90 -3.66 -38.25 -6.46
C ARG A 90 -4.21 -37.22 -7.47
N LEU A 91 -3.37 -36.38 -8.04
CA LEU A 91 -3.76 -35.36 -9.02
C LEU A 91 -3.60 -35.91 -10.44
N CYS A 92 -4.53 -36.77 -10.86
CA CYS A 92 -4.80 -37.03 -12.28
C CYS A 92 -6.03 -36.21 -12.66
N PHE A 93 -5.84 -34.94 -13.02
CA PHE A 93 -6.86 -34.22 -13.79
C PHE A 93 -6.54 -34.40 -15.28
N PRO A 94 -7.57 -34.62 -16.14
CA PRO A 94 -7.35 -34.83 -17.55
C PRO A 94 -6.70 -33.57 -18.12
N VAL A 95 -5.47 -33.71 -18.61
CA VAL A 95 -4.86 -32.70 -19.47
C VAL A 95 -5.73 -32.65 -20.72
N LEU A 96 -6.58 -31.62 -20.83
CA LEU A 96 -7.15 -31.23 -22.12
C LEU A 96 -5.96 -31.03 -23.08
N ARG A 97 -5.84 -31.93 -24.06
CA ARG A 97 -4.97 -31.73 -25.22
C ARG A 97 -5.42 -30.42 -25.88
N PRO A 98 -4.58 -29.37 -25.97
CA PRO A 98 -4.91 -28.25 -26.81
C PRO A 98 -4.77 -28.72 -28.25
N SER A 99 -5.89 -28.86 -28.94
CA SER A 99 -5.90 -28.77 -30.39
C SER A 99 -5.40 -27.37 -30.76
N THR A 100 -4.23 -27.34 -31.41
CA THR A 100 -3.72 -26.24 -32.25
C THR A 100 -3.72 -24.83 -31.65
N GLY A 101 -2.54 -24.36 -31.22
CA GLY A 101 -2.23 -22.94 -31.03
C GLY A 101 -1.69 -22.62 -29.63
N PHE A 102 -0.49 -22.03 -29.56
CA PHE A 102 0.20 -21.51 -28.36
C PHE A 102 0.77 -22.52 -27.35
N SER A 103 1.99 -23.00 -27.63
CA SER A 103 2.87 -23.69 -26.68
C SER A 103 4.18 -22.91 -26.51
N PHE A 104 4.26 -22.10 -25.45
CA PHE A 104 5.51 -21.43 -25.04
C PHE A 104 5.96 -21.84 -23.62
N ALA A 105 5.03 -22.12 -22.69
CA ALA A 105 5.37 -22.44 -21.30
C ALA A 105 5.74 -23.91 -21.03
N THR A 106 5.27 -24.86 -21.85
CA THR A 106 5.40 -26.31 -21.58
C THR A 106 6.69 -26.95 -22.12
N LYS A 107 7.48 -26.24 -22.94
CA LYS A 107 8.78 -26.72 -23.45
C LYS A 107 9.96 -26.44 -22.51
N LEU A 108 9.75 -25.75 -21.39
CA LEU A 108 10.80 -25.36 -20.43
C LEU A 108 11.07 -26.39 -19.33
N LEU A 109 10.36 -27.52 -19.31
CA LEU A 109 10.53 -28.60 -18.31
C LEU A 109 10.87 -29.94 -18.99
N PRO A 110 11.85 -30.72 -18.50
CA PRO A 110 12.07 -32.07 -19.01
C PRO A 110 10.93 -33.00 -18.54
N ALA A 111 10.34 -33.74 -19.47
CA ALA A 111 9.45 -34.85 -19.16
C ALA A 111 10.18 -35.92 -18.32
N PRO A 112 9.50 -36.58 -17.37
CA PRO A 112 10.06 -37.73 -16.68
C PRO A 112 10.17 -38.90 -17.67
N LEU A 113 11.35 -39.50 -17.76
CA LEU A 113 11.56 -40.76 -18.48
C LEU A 113 10.75 -41.86 -17.76
N SER A 114 9.59 -42.21 -18.31
CA SER A 114 8.92 -43.47 -18.03
C SER A 114 8.91 -44.31 -19.31
N ASN A 115 9.41 -45.54 -19.16
CA ASN A 115 9.36 -46.67 -20.08
C ASN A 115 10.39 -46.69 -21.22
N ALA A 116 11.49 -47.40 -20.95
CA ALA A 116 12.25 -48.09 -21.98
C ALA A 116 12.47 -49.54 -21.50
N SER A 117 11.56 -50.42 -21.87
CA SER A 117 11.79 -51.86 -21.94
C SER A 117 11.55 -52.29 -23.37
N GLN A 118 12.53 -53.02 -23.93
CA GLN A 118 12.51 -53.75 -25.21
C GLN A 118 12.69 -52.89 -26.47
N HIS A 119 13.92 -52.77 -26.96
CA HIS A 119 14.37 -53.57 -28.11
C HIS A 119 15.87 -53.35 -28.35
N SER A 120 16.60 -54.46 -28.38
CA SER A 120 17.98 -54.57 -28.87
C SER A 120 18.03 -54.41 -30.39
N GLU A 121 19.24 -54.10 -30.89
CA GLU A 121 19.64 -54.02 -32.31
C GLU A 121 19.43 -52.67 -33.01
N PHE A 122 20.36 -51.74 -32.77
CA PHE A 122 21.10 -51.03 -33.84
C PHE A 122 22.22 -50.20 -33.16
N MET A 123 23.41 -50.79 -33.06
CA MET A 123 24.58 -50.13 -32.49
C MET A 123 25.64 -49.99 -33.59
N SER A 124 25.62 -48.85 -34.28
CA SER A 124 26.84 -48.16 -34.74
C SER A 124 26.43 -46.75 -35.19
N ILE A 125 27.24 -45.74 -34.85
CA ILE A 125 27.11 -44.28 -35.14
C ILE A 125 26.57 -43.38 -33.98
N SER A 126 25.96 -43.90 -32.90
CA SER A 126 25.35 -43.04 -31.85
C SER A 126 26.30 -42.50 -30.75
N GLU A 127 27.45 -43.12 -30.47
CA GLU A 127 28.26 -42.76 -29.29
C GLU A 127 29.08 -41.47 -29.41
N ARG A 128 29.41 -41.00 -30.63
CA ARG A 128 30.09 -39.68 -30.81
C ARG A 128 29.14 -38.48 -30.74
N GLN A 129 27.84 -38.68 -30.96
CA GLN A 129 26.85 -37.58 -30.98
C GLN A 129 26.24 -37.30 -29.61
N GLN A 130 26.19 -38.27 -28.70
CA GLN A 130 25.68 -38.09 -27.33
C GLN A 130 26.37 -36.97 -26.53
N PRO A 131 27.72 -36.83 -26.52
CA PRO A 131 28.38 -35.75 -25.78
C PRO A 131 28.14 -34.38 -26.42
N ILE A 132 27.99 -34.29 -27.75
CA ILE A 132 27.72 -33.04 -28.47
C ILE A 132 26.27 -32.59 -28.25
N ALA A 133 25.30 -33.50 -28.34
CA ALA A 133 23.89 -33.22 -28.06
C ALA A 133 23.67 -32.85 -26.58
N ARG A 134 24.34 -33.52 -25.64
CA ARG A 134 24.32 -33.16 -24.22
C ARG A 134 24.97 -31.80 -23.95
N ARG A 135 26.09 -31.49 -24.62
CA ARG A 135 26.75 -30.18 -24.54
C ARG A 135 25.85 -29.06 -25.05
N ASN A 136 25.23 -29.22 -26.23
CA ASN A 136 24.31 -28.24 -26.79
C ASN A 136 23.06 -28.03 -25.90
N ARG A 137 22.54 -29.09 -25.28
CA ARG A 137 21.41 -29.00 -24.34
C ARG A 137 21.79 -28.27 -23.05
N GLN A 138 22.99 -28.52 -22.52
CA GLN A 138 23.52 -27.84 -21.33
C GLN A 138 23.78 -26.34 -21.60
N ASP A 139 24.35 -26.02 -22.76
CA ASP A 139 24.66 -24.64 -23.15
C ASP A 139 23.37 -23.84 -23.43
N MET A 140 22.34 -24.45 -23.99
CA MET A 140 21.00 -23.86 -24.14
C MET A 140 20.33 -23.59 -22.78
N GLN A 141 20.43 -24.53 -21.84
CA GLN A 141 19.89 -24.35 -20.48
C GLN A 141 20.58 -23.21 -19.73
N ASP A 142 21.91 -23.16 -19.77
CA ASP A 142 22.66 -22.08 -19.12
C ASP A 142 22.35 -20.71 -19.77
N THR A 143 22.15 -20.66 -21.09
CA THR A 143 21.74 -19.43 -21.81
C THR A 143 20.35 -18.96 -21.36
N LEU A 144 19.38 -19.87 -21.23
CA LEU A 144 18.04 -19.54 -20.73
C LEU A 144 18.07 -19.01 -19.30
N VAL A 145 18.91 -19.57 -18.43
CA VAL A 145 19.09 -19.08 -17.05
C VAL A 145 19.67 -17.67 -17.04
N ILE A 146 20.64 -17.38 -17.91
CA ILE A 146 21.22 -16.04 -18.04
C ILE A 146 20.16 -15.03 -18.49
N VAL A 147 19.41 -15.33 -19.55
CA VAL A 147 18.35 -14.44 -20.06
C VAL A 147 17.29 -14.18 -18.99
N PHE A 148 16.87 -15.23 -18.28
CA PHE A 148 15.87 -15.09 -17.21
C PHE A 148 16.37 -14.22 -16.06
N ASN A 149 17.60 -14.46 -15.60
CA ASN A 149 18.22 -13.67 -14.53
C ASN A 149 18.38 -12.19 -14.94
N LEU A 150 18.79 -11.91 -16.18
CA LEU A 150 18.86 -10.53 -16.68
C LEU A 150 17.48 -9.86 -16.71
N MET A 151 16.45 -10.56 -17.18
CA MET A 151 15.06 -10.06 -17.16
C MET A 151 14.60 -9.75 -15.73
N GLU A 152 14.94 -10.62 -14.77
CA GLU A 152 14.60 -10.45 -13.37
C GLU A 152 15.33 -9.26 -12.75
N ILE A 153 16.63 -9.11 -13.00
CA ILE A 153 17.42 -7.95 -12.56
C ILE A 153 16.82 -6.66 -13.12
N VAL A 154 16.37 -6.63 -14.37
CA VAL A 154 15.70 -5.45 -14.96
C VAL A 154 14.40 -5.12 -14.21
N CYS A 155 13.54 -6.12 -13.98
CA CYS A 155 12.27 -5.92 -13.26
C CYS A 155 12.50 -5.45 -11.81
N GLN A 156 13.44 -6.09 -11.10
CA GLN A 156 13.81 -5.74 -9.74
C GLN A 156 14.45 -4.34 -9.66
N SER A 157 15.28 -3.98 -10.63
CA SER A 157 15.90 -2.64 -10.72
C SER A 157 14.87 -1.56 -11.02
N HIS A 158 13.86 -1.85 -11.86
CA HIS A 158 12.73 -0.96 -12.05
C HIS A 158 11.96 -0.74 -10.75
N GLN A 159 11.65 -1.80 -10.00
CA GLN A 159 10.99 -1.66 -8.70
C GLN A 159 11.84 -0.83 -7.71
N ALA A 160 13.16 -1.06 -7.67
CA ALA A 160 14.06 -0.26 -6.86
C ALA A 160 14.02 1.23 -7.30
N HIS A 161 14.09 1.51 -8.60
CA HIS A 161 14.00 2.88 -9.12
C HIS A 161 12.67 3.57 -8.72
N VAL A 162 11.55 2.89 -8.89
CA VAL A 162 10.23 3.39 -8.49
C VAL A 162 10.15 3.62 -6.97
N MET A 163 10.73 2.72 -6.19
CA MET A 163 10.79 2.84 -4.74
C MET A 163 11.61 4.05 -4.28
N PHE A 164 12.78 4.30 -4.87
CA PHE A 164 13.58 5.50 -4.59
C PHE A 164 12.87 6.79 -5.01
N ARG A 165 12.05 6.75 -6.07
CA ARG A 165 11.30 7.92 -6.55
C ARG A 165 10.08 8.26 -5.69
N MET A 166 9.38 7.27 -5.14
CA MET A 166 8.08 7.47 -4.47
C MET A 166 8.11 7.26 -2.96
N SER A 167 8.96 6.37 -2.44
CA SER A 167 9.01 6.10 -1.02
C SER A 167 9.67 7.26 -0.27
N VAL A 168 9.08 7.59 0.87
CA VAL A 168 9.60 8.58 1.83
C VAL A 168 10.19 7.91 3.07
N GLU A 169 10.28 6.57 3.07
CA GLU A 169 10.82 5.79 4.18
C GLU A 169 12.20 5.21 3.80
N PRO A 170 13.30 5.84 4.25
CA PRO A 170 14.63 5.49 3.78
C PRO A 170 15.00 4.04 4.10
N VAL A 171 14.58 3.51 5.26
CA VAL A 171 14.90 2.14 5.66
C VAL A 171 14.29 1.11 4.70
N LYS A 172 13.03 1.29 4.30
CA LYS A 172 12.34 0.39 3.35
C LYS A 172 12.99 0.47 1.97
N MET A 173 13.26 1.68 1.49
CA MET A 173 13.92 1.95 0.21
C MET A 173 15.32 1.32 0.13
N LEU A 174 16.15 1.57 1.13
CA LEU A 174 17.54 1.10 1.17
C LEU A 174 17.63 -0.41 1.28
N SER A 175 16.82 -1.02 2.16
CA SER A 175 16.80 -2.48 2.31
C SER A 175 16.44 -3.18 1.00
N PHE A 176 15.45 -2.68 0.25
CA PHE A 176 15.10 -3.24 -1.05
C PHE A 176 16.24 -3.08 -2.07
N GLY A 177 16.78 -1.86 -2.22
CA GLY A 177 17.86 -1.56 -3.16
C GLY A 177 19.13 -2.38 -2.90
N LEU A 178 19.53 -2.54 -1.64
CA LEU A 178 20.70 -3.33 -1.27
C LEU A 178 20.55 -4.82 -1.61
N VAL A 179 19.34 -5.38 -1.49
CA VAL A 179 19.08 -6.77 -1.89
C VAL A 179 19.22 -6.92 -3.42
N VAL A 180 18.73 -5.95 -4.21
CA VAL A 180 18.90 -5.94 -5.67
C VAL A 180 20.38 -5.83 -6.05
N VAL A 181 21.12 -4.90 -5.44
CA VAL A 181 22.57 -4.73 -5.65
C VAL A 181 23.31 -6.04 -5.35
N PHE A 182 23.04 -6.65 -4.20
CA PHE A 182 23.67 -7.89 -3.78
C PHE A 182 23.36 -9.04 -4.76
N TYR A 183 22.11 -9.19 -5.18
CA TYR A 183 21.72 -10.26 -6.10
C TYR A 183 22.33 -10.08 -7.49
N SER A 184 22.29 -8.86 -8.02
CA SER A 184 22.92 -8.52 -9.30
C SER A 184 24.43 -8.79 -9.27
N PHE A 185 25.10 -8.53 -8.14
CA PHE A 185 26.50 -8.85 -7.94
C PHE A 185 26.75 -10.37 -7.83
N ALA A 186 25.98 -11.08 -7.00
CA ALA A 186 26.25 -12.46 -6.62
C ALA A 186 25.81 -13.49 -7.67
N SER A 187 24.68 -13.24 -8.35
CA SER A 187 24.03 -14.21 -9.24
C SER A 187 24.92 -14.74 -10.39
N PRO A 188 25.80 -13.93 -11.04
CA PRO A 188 26.68 -14.42 -12.10
C PRO A 188 27.77 -15.37 -11.59
N TRP A 189 28.24 -15.20 -10.35
CA TRP A 189 29.37 -15.96 -9.81
C TRP A 189 29.05 -17.44 -9.60
N PHE A 190 27.78 -17.76 -9.34
CA PHE A 190 27.33 -19.14 -9.24
C PHE A 190 27.59 -19.94 -10.53
N LEU A 191 27.75 -19.28 -11.69
CA LEU A 191 28.05 -19.94 -12.94
C LEU A 191 29.46 -20.55 -12.99
N PHE A 192 30.40 -20.08 -12.16
CA PHE A 192 31.79 -20.55 -12.09
C PHE A 192 32.02 -21.71 -11.11
N LEU A 193 31.02 -22.12 -10.34
CA LEU A 193 31.13 -23.26 -9.44
C LEU A 193 31.45 -24.55 -10.23
N ARG A 194 32.61 -25.16 -9.93
CA ARG A 194 33.13 -26.35 -10.63
C ARG A 194 32.25 -27.60 -10.45
N SER A 195 31.55 -27.71 -9.32
CA SER A 195 30.67 -28.84 -9.02
C SER A 195 29.27 -28.57 -9.53
N MET A 196 28.80 -29.35 -10.52
CA MET A 196 27.45 -29.23 -11.07
C MET A 196 26.35 -29.39 -10.02
N ARG A 197 26.55 -30.27 -9.03
CA ARG A 197 25.59 -30.46 -7.94
C ARG A 197 25.57 -29.25 -7.00
N THR A 198 26.74 -28.78 -6.59
CA THR A 198 26.86 -27.62 -5.69
C THR A 198 26.32 -26.35 -6.37
N LYS A 199 26.62 -26.17 -7.66
CA LYS A 199 26.08 -25.09 -8.50
C LYS A 199 24.56 -25.12 -8.51
N ALA A 200 23.95 -26.25 -8.85
CA ALA A 200 22.50 -26.37 -8.90
C ALA A 200 21.83 -26.16 -7.54
N THR A 201 22.40 -26.69 -6.45
CA THR A 201 21.82 -26.55 -5.11
C THR A 201 21.94 -25.12 -4.58
N LEU A 202 23.15 -24.55 -4.55
CA LEU A 202 23.36 -23.22 -3.96
C LEU A 202 22.68 -22.12 -4.77
N PHE A 203 22.81 -22.16 -6.10
CA PHE A 203 22.15 -21.17 -6.97
C PHE A 203 20.64 -21.19 -6.79
N ASN A 204 20.00 -22.36 -6.93
CA ASN A 204 18.54 -22.45 -6.87
C ASN A 204 18.00 -21.97 -5.51
N PHE A 205 18.67 -22.29 -4.40
CA PHE A 205 18.25 -21.82 -3.08
C PHE A 205 18.46 -20.32 -2.88
N ALA A 206 19.62 -19.77 -3.28
CA ALA A 206 19.88 -18.34 -3.20
C ALA A 206 18.88 -17.53 -4.06
N ASP A 207 18.66 -17.99 -5.28
CA ASP A 207 17.67 -17.46 -6.22
C ASP A 207 16.26 -17.47 -5.60
N THR A 208 15.85 -18.60 -5.05
CA THR A 208 14.55 -18.73 -4.36
C THR A 208 14.39 -17.74 -3.21
N ILE A 209 15.41 -17.59 -2.37
CA ILE A 209 15.34 -16.68 -1.22
C ILE A 209 15.23 -15.22 -1.71
N VAL A 210 16.09 -14.81 -2.64
CA VAL A 210 16.10 -13.43 -3.11
C VAL A 210 14.84 -13.09 -3.91
N SER A 211 14.44 -13.90 -4.88
CA SER A 211 13.24 -13.66 -5.69
C SER A 211 12.02 -13.55 -4.76
N PHE A 212 11.90 -14.45 -3.77
CA PHE A 212 10.83 -14.37 -2.77
C PHE A 212 10.89 -13.09 -1.94
N ILE A 213 12.07 -12.69 -1.44
CA ILE A 213 12.24 -11.46 -0.66
C ILE A 213 11.80 -10.25 -1.49
N LEU A 214 12.26 -10.13 -2.74
CA LEU A 214 11.98 -8.96 -3.57
C LEU A 214 10.55 -8.94 -4.12
N SER A 215 9.94 -10.09 -4.42
CA SER A 215 8.58 -10.13 -4.95
C SER A 215 7.50 -10.03 -3.86
N THR A 216 7.77 -10.57 -2.67
CA THR A 216 6.73 -10.84 -1.68
C THR A 216 7.19 -10.55 -0.26
N GLY A 217 8.35 -11.05 0.16
CA GLY A 217 8.79 -10.95 1.56
C GLY A 217 8.94 -9.51 2.04
N HIS A 218 9.70 -8.68 1.33
CA HIS A 218 9.92 -7.28 1.67
C HIS A 218 8.64 -6.42 1.50
N PRO A 219 7.89 -6.50 0.38
CA PRO A 219 6.59 -5.85 0.25
C PRO A 219 5.61 -6.18 1.38
N LEU A 220 5.47 -7.47 1.70
CA LEU A 220 4.59 -7.94 2.77
C LEU A 220 5.06 -7.46 4.14
N ALA A 221 6.36 -7.55 4.44
CA ALA A 221 6.90 -7.06 5.70
C ALA A 221 6.65 -5.55 5.86
N SER A 222 6.88 -4.77 4.81
CA SER A 222 6.63 -3.32 4.80
C SER A 222 5.17 -2.98 5.11
N LEU A 223 4.23 -3.73 4.53
CA LEU A 223 2.80 -3.58 4.79
C LEU A 223 2.45 -4.00 6.23
N VAL A 224 2.92 -5.16 6.68
CA VAL A 224 2.61 -5.71 8.01
C VAL A 224 3.13 -4.79 9.11
N PHE A 225 4.35 -4.26 9.01
CA PHE A 225 4.87 -3.32 10.01
C PHE A 225 4.03 -2.04 10.08
N THR A 226 3.59 -1.52 8.92
CA THR A 226 2.75 -0.33 8.85
C THR A 226 1.39 -0.59 9.50
N LEU A 227 0.76 -1.72 9.21
CA LEU A 227 -0.52 -2.12 9.79
C LEU A 227 -0.42 -2.43 11.28
N LEU A 228 0.65 -3.09 11.74
CA LEU A 228 0.85 -3.35 13.17
C LEU A 228 0.99 -2.05 13.95
N ARG A 229 1.68 -1.05 13.40
CA ARG A 229 1.77 0.27 14.02
C ARG A 229 0.38 0.90 14.17
N TYR A 230 -0.44 0.87 13.12
CA TYR A 230 -1.80 1.40 13.18
C TYR A 230 -2.74 0.63 14.13
N VAL A 231 -2.72 -0.70 14.10
CA VAL A 231 -3.69 -1.51 14.87
C VAL A 231 -3.29 -1.66 16.34
N VAL A 232 -1.99 -1.80 16.62
CA VAL A 232 -1.48 -2.15 17.96
C VAL A 232 -0.96 -0.93 18.72
N VAL A 233 -0.33 0.02 18.03
CA VAL A 233 0.30 1.17 18.71
C VAL A 233 -0.72 2.29 18.85
N ASP A 234 -1.27 2.77 17.75
CA ASP A 234 -2.14 3.95 17.76
C ASP A 234 -3.03 4.01 16.50
N GLN A 235 -4.35 3.96 16.71
CA GLN A 235 -5.35 4.03 15.63
C GLN A 235 -5.61 5.46 15.16
N THR A 236 -5.17 6.47 15.93
CA THR A 236 -5.33 7.88 15.56
C THR A 236 -4.34 8.32 14.48
N LEU A 237 -3.29 7.52 14.23
CA LEU A 237 -2.34 7.71 13.12
C LEU A 237 -3.01 7.89 11.75
N GLY A 238 -4.25 7.43 11.58
CA GLY A 238 -5.03 7.68 10.35
C GLY A 238 -5.23 9.17 10.04
N GLN A 239 -5.15 10.06 11.04
CA GLN A 239 -5.28 11.50 10.85
C GLN A 239 -3.94 12.23 10.70
N ASP A 240 -2.84 11.63 11.15
CA ASP A 240 -1.49 12.18 10.99
C ASP A 240 -1.14 12.28 9.49
N ASN A 241 -0.88 13.51 9.02
CA ASN A 241 -0.55 13.79 7.63
C ASN A 241 0.79 13.17 7.18
N LEU A 242 1.78 13.06 8.08
CA LEU A 242 3.06 12.44 7.78
C LEU A 242 2.88 10.92 7.62
N TRP A 243 2.18 10.29 8.56
CA TRP A 243 1.86 8.86 8.48
C TRP A 243 1.00 8.55 7.25
N ALA A 244 -0.02 9.36 6.96
CA ALA A 244 -0.86 9.21 5.78
C ALA A 244 -0.05 9.31 4.49
N THR A 245 0.88 10.27 4.40
CA THR A 245 1.81 10.40 3.27
C THR A 245 2.64 9.12 3.09
N GLN A 246 3.24 8.61 4.18
CA GLN A 246 4.04 7.38 4.16
C GLN A 246 3.21 6.17 3.71
N SER A 247 2.05 5.97 4.31
CA SER A 247 1.18 4.81 4.09
C SER A 247 0.54 4.79 2.70
N ILE A 248 0.08 5.94 2.20
CA ILE A 248 -0.54 6.03 0.86
C ILE A 248 0.51 5.86 -0.22
N LEU A 249 1.70 6.49 -0.10
CA LEU A 249 2.79 6.30 -1.07
C LEU A 249 3.31 4.87 -1.07
N LEU A 250 3.39 4.22 0.10
CA LEU A 250 3.69 2.79 0.18
C LEU A 250 2.62 1.95 -0.52
N THR A 251 1.34 2.24 -0.29
CA THR A 251 0.24 1.51 -0.96
C THR A 251 0.32 1.67 -2.48
N ARG A 252 0.57 2.88 -2.99
CA ARG A 252 0.79 3.17 -4.41
C ARG A 252 2.01 2.45 -4.99
N LEU A 253 3.04 2.20 -4.19
CA LEU A 253 4.21 1.42 -4.60
C LEU A 253 3.86 -0.07 -4.75
N LEU A 254 3.05 -0.61 -3.85
CA LEU A 254 2.72 -2.03 -3.82
C LEU A 254 1.73 -2.43 -4.91
N VAL A 255 0.80 -1.54 -5.26
CA VAL A 255 -0.18 -1.77 -6.33
C VAL A 255 0.40 -1.38 -7.70
N PRO A 256 0.07 -2.07 -8.80
CA PRO A 256 0.54 -1.68 -10.12
C PRO A 256 0.09 -0.26 -10.50
N SER A 257 1.05 0.60 -10.87
CA SER A 257 0.76 2.00 -11.22
C SER A 257 0.78 2.26 -12.74
N SER A 258 1.24 1.30 -13.54
CA SER A 258 1.27 1.39 -15.01
C SER A 258 1.31 -0.01 -15.63
N ALA A 259 1.11 -0.10 -16.96
CA ALA A 259 1.24 -1.35 -17.70
C ALA A 259 2.62 -2.00 -17.54
N PHE A 260 3.69 -1.19 -17.59
CA PHE A 260 5.06 -1.68 -17.44
C PHE A 260 5.34 -2.15 -16.01
N ASP A 261 4.84 -1.40 -15.01
CA ASP A 261 4.95 -1.78 -13.61
C ASP A 261 4.25 -3.11 -13.31
N LEU A 262 3.03 -3.29 -13.86
CA LEU A 262 2.31 -4.56 -13.81
C LEU A 262 3.12 -5.70 -14.43
N MET A 263 3.72 -5.48 -15.60
CA MET A 263 4.55 -6.49 -16.28
C MET A 263 5.77 -6.87 -15.42
N CYS A 264 6.48 -5.91 -14.83
CA CYS A 264 7.61 -6.18 -13.95
C CYS A 264 7.20 -6.98 -12.70
N LYS A 265 6.09 -6.61 -12.05
CA LYS A 265 5.55 -7.34 -10.88
C LYS A 265 5.16 -8.77 -11.24
N ILE A 266 4.48 -8.98 -12.37
CA ILE A 266 4.18 -10.32 -12.89
C ILE A 266 5.47 -11.10 -13.15
N GLY A 267 6.47 -10.48 -13.78
CA GLY A 267 7.77 -11.09 -14.06
C GLY A 267 8.48 -11.56 -12.79
N MET A 268 8.49 -10.73 -11.74
CA MET A 268 9.08 -11.08 -10.45
C MET A 268 8.35 -12.23 -9.74
N HIS A 269 7.02 -12.25 -9.78
CA HIS A 269 6.24 -13.36 -9.22
C HIS A 269 6.43 -14.66 -10.02
N LEU A 270 6.50 -14.57 -11.34
CA LEU A 270 6.79 -15.73 -12.19
C LEU A 270 8.20 -16.28 -11.94
N GLY A 271 9.19 -15.40 -11.74
CA GLY A 271 10.55 -15.80 -11.34
C GLY A 271 10.58 -16.53 -10.02
N THR A 272 9.88 -16.00 -9.03
CA THR A 272 9.72 -16.66 -7.72
C THR A 272 9.08 -18.04 -7.86
N PHE A 273 8.04 -18.20 -8.69
CA PHE A 273 7.44 -19.51 -8.97
C PHE A 273 8.43 -20.50 -9.58
N ILE A 274 9.19 -20.06 -10.60
CA ILE A 274 10.18 -20.89 -11.30
C ILE A 274 11.31 -21.30 -10.33
N ALA A 275 11.83 -20.36 -9.55
CA ALA A 275 12.89 -20.60 -8.57
C ALA A 275 12.45 -21.63 -7.52
N LEU A 276 11.25 -21.49 -6.95
CA LEU A 276 10.68 -22.44 -5.99
C LEU A 276 10.52 -23.86 -6.58
N ARG A 277 10.03 -23.96 -7.83
CA ARG A 277 9.92 -25.26 -8.54
C ARG A 277 11.28 -25.91 -8.77
N ARG A 278 12.28 -25.13 -9.18
CA ARG A 278 13.66 -25.60 -9.38
C ARG A 278 14.31 -26.07 -8.07
N SER A 279 14.12 -25.32 -6.99
CA SER A 279 14.58 -25.69 -5.65
C SER A 279 13.96 -27.00 -5.18
N ARG A 280 12.64 -27.17 -5.37
CA ARG A 280 11.96 -28.44 -5.06
C ARG A 280 12.49 -29.63 -5.86
N SER A 281 12.66 -29.46 -7.17
CA SER A 281 13.24 -30.51 -8.04
C SER A 281 14.65 -30.89 -7.57
N THR A 282 15.44 -29.90 -7.15
CA THR A 282 16.79 -30.10 -6.61
C THR A 282 16.76 -30.91 -5.31
N VAL A 283 15.83 -30.63 -4.41
CA VAL A 283 15.65 -31.39 -3.16
C VAL A 283 15.30 -32.86 -3.45
N GLU A 284 14.41 -33.14 -4.40
CA GLU A 284 14.06 -34.51 -4.80
C GLU A 284 15.22 -35.26 -5.47
N LEU A 285 16.05 -34.57 -6.26
CA LEU A 285 17.25 -35.15 -6.86
C LEU A 285 18.31 -35.50 -5.80
N LEU A 286 18.49 -34.66 -4.78
CA LEU A 286 19.38 -34.94 -3.65
C LEU A 286 18.93 -36.19 -2.87
N LYS A 287 17.62 -36.48 -2.86
CA LYS A 287 17.06 -37.72 -2.29
C LYS A 287 17.33 -38.95 -3.17
N LYS A 288 17.19 -38.84 -4.50
CA LYS A 288 17.37 -39.94 -5.47
C LYS A 288 18.83 -40.28 -5.78
N SER A 289 19.75 -39.32 -5.76
CA SER A 289 21.18 -39.47 -6.11
C SER A 289 22.00 -40.38 -5.16
N ARG A 290 21.36 -41.12 -4.25
CA ARG A 290 22.02 -42.09 -3.36
C ARG A 290 22.48 -43.38 -4.07
N THR A 291 22.14 -43.62 -5.33
CA THR A 291 22.29 -44.95 -5.97
C THR A 291 23.17 -45.04 -7.23
N SER A 292 23.90 -44.00 -7.65
CA SER A 292 24.88 -44.18 -8.75
C SER A 292 26.15 -43.32 -8.62
N PRO A 293 27.34 -43.92 -8.78
CA PRO A 293 28.58 -43.18 -9.03
C PRO A 293 28.61 -42.83 -10.52
N LEU A 294 28.61 -41.54 -10.86
CA LEU A 294 28.76 -41.10 -12.24
C LEU A 294 29.97 -40.19 -12.37
N THR A 295 30.98 -40.79 -12.99
CA THR A 295 32.10 -40.28 -13.78
C THR A 295 32.19 -38.77 -13.97
N ARG A 296 33.35 -38.22 -13.55
CA ARG A 296 33.85 -36.91 -13.94
C ARG A 296 34.12 -36.92 -15.45
N LEU A 297 33.34 -36.16 -16.21
CA LEU A 297 33.68 -35.78 -17.59
C LEU A 297 33.86 -34.26 -17.63
N SER A 298 35.12 -33.83 -17.68
CA SER A 298 35.49 -32.43 -17.88
C SER A 298 35.52 -32.13 -19.38
N LEU A 299 34.40 -31.66 -19.94
CA LEU A 299 34.37 -31.10 -21.29
C LEU A 299 34.83 -29.65 -21.25
N ARG A 300 35.94 -29.35 -21.94
CA ARG A 300 36.55 -28.01 -22.04
C ARG A 300 35.64 -27.08 -22.84
N ARG A 301 35.07 -26.08 -22.15
CA ARG A 301 34.14 -25.03 -22.62
C ARG A 301 34.93 -23.80 -23.10
N THR A 302 35.02 -23.54 -24.40
CA THR A 302 35.71 -22.35 -24.93
C THR A 302 34.75 -21.26 -25.42
N ARG A 303 33.78 -21.54 -26.29
CA ARG A 303 32.79 -20.53 -26.76
C ARG A 303 31.81 -20.07 -25.67
N PHE A 304 31.42 -20.97 -24.77
CA PHE A 304 30.52 -20.68 -23.64
C PHE A 304 31.12 -19.71 -22.60
N HIS A 305 32.46 -19.61 -22.53
CA HIS A 305 33.11 -18.69 -21.59
C HIS A 305 32.81 -17.22 -21.90
N TRP A 306 32.61 -16.85 -23.17
CA TRP A 306 32.42 -15.44 -23.51
C TRP A 306 31.05 -14.91 -23.06
N VAL A 307 29.96 -15.67 -23.27
CA VAL A 307 28.61 -15.27 -22.81
C VAL A 307 28.53 -15.17 -21.28
N VAL A 308 29.16 -16.11 -20.55
CA VAL A 308 29.22 -16.06 -19.08
C VAL A 308 30.06 -14.87 -18.61
N ARG A 309 31.21 -14.60 -19.23
CA ARG A 309 32.02 -13.41 -18.92
C ARG A 309 31.26 -12.12 -19.20
N LEU A 310 30.55 -12.05 -20.31
CA LEU A 310 29.71 -10.90 -20.66
C LEU A 310 28.60 -10.68 -19.62
N ASN A 311 27.89 -11.75 -19.22
CA ASN A 311 26.89 -11.67 -18.16
C ASN A 311 27.47 -11.17 -16.83
N VAL A 312 28.66 -11.62 -16.46
CA VAL A 312 29.35 -11.14 -15.24
C VAL A 312 29.67 -9.66 -15.36
N VAL A 313 30.24 -9.22 -16.48
CA VAL A 313 30.56 -7.80 -16.71
C VAL A 313 29.31 -6.94 -16.65
N ILE A 314 28.21 -7.36 -17.30
CA ILE A 314 26.95 -6.62 -17.31
C ILE A 314 26.35 -6.55 -15.91
N SER A 315 26.16 -7.68 -15.23
CA SER A 315 25.46 -7.70 -13.93
C SER A 315 26.31 -7.07 -12.82
N VAL A 316 27.62 -7.32 -12.76
CA VAL A 316 28.49 -6.68 -11.77
C VAL A 316 28.62 -5.19 -12.07
N GLY A 317 28.78 -4.81 -13.34
CA GLY A 317 28.80 -3.40 -13.76
C GLY A 317 27.50 -2.67 -13.37
N TRP A 318 26.35 -3.30 -13.60
CA TRP A 318 25.06 -2.76 -13.18
C TRP A 318 24.91 -2.66 -11.67
N SER A 319 25.35 -3.66 -10.91
CA SER A 319 25.35 -3.65 -9.45
C SER A 319 26.18 -2.48 -8.90
N LEU A 320 27.39 -2.26 -9.43
CA LEU A 320 28.25 -1.14 -9.04
C LEU A 320 27.63 0.21 -9.43
N ALA A 321 27.02 0.30 -10.61
CA ALA A 321 26.34 1.52 -11.05
C ALA A 321 25.13 1.85 -10.16
N LEU A 322 24.30 0.86 -9.83
CA LEU A 322 23.15 1.03 -8.94
C LEU A 322 23.58 1.40 -7.52
N LEU A 323 24.61 0.73 -6.98
CA LEU A 323 25.18 1.07 -5.68
C LEU A 323 25.75 2.49 -5.66
N GLY A 324 26.48 2.88 -6.72
CA GLY A 324 26.99 4.23 -6.90
C GLY A 324 25.86 5.26 -6.93
N ALA A 325 24.81 5.01 -7.73
CA ALA A 325 23.63 5.89 -7.79
C ALA A 325 22.93 6.01 -6.44
N MET A 326 22.80 4.90 -5.68
CA MET A 326 22.25 4.92 -4.33
C MET A 326 23.10 5.77 -3.38
N ILE A 327 24.42 5.58 -3.38
CA ILE A 327 25.35 6.38 -2.55
C ILE A 327 25.25 7.86 -2.91
N VAL A 328 25.23 8.17 -4.20
CA VAL A 328 25.11 9.54 -4.71
C VAL A 328 23.81 10.18 -4.26
N ALA A 329 22.68 9.50 -4.46
CA ALA A 329 21.33 10.00 -4.15
C ALA A 329 21.11 10.31 -2.66
N LEU A 330 21.87 9.65 -1.76
CA LEU A 330 21.75 9.78 -0.31
C LEU A 330 22.72 10.79 0.30
N ASN A 331 23.91 10.95 -0.28
CA ASN A 331 24.99 11.73 0.35
C ASN A 331 25.24 13.09 -0.32
N TYR A 332 24.83 13.27 -1.58
CA TYR A 332 25.18 14.47 -2.37
C TYR A 332 23.95 15.27 -2.83
N ARG A 333 22.80 15.03 -2.21
CA ARG A 333 21.54 15.72 -2.53
C ARG A 333 21.53 17.12 -1.91
N ALA A 334 20.90 18.07 -2.59
CA ALA A 334 20.58 19.36 -2.02
C ALA A 334 19.74 19.21 -0.75
N GLN A 335 20.08 19.95 0.30
CA GLN A 335 19.34 19.90 1.55
C GLN A 335 17.92 20.43 1.33
N CYS A 336 16.92 19.64 1.71
CA CYS A 336 15.54 20.09 1.68
C CYS A 336 15.29 21.15 2.77
N PRO A 337 14.42 22.13 2.51
CA PRO A 337 14.00 23.10 3.53
C PRO A 337 13.37 22.42 4.76
N PRO A 338 13.44 23.04 5.95
CA PRO A 338 12.97 22.42 7.20
C PRO A 338 11.45 22.18 7.24
N TYR A 339 10.68 22.91 6.43
CA TYR A 339 9.24 22.70 6.27
C TYR A 339 8.89 21.47 5.41
N CYS A 340 9.87 20.80 4.82
CA CYS A 340 9.66 19.54 4.11
C CYS A 340 9.82 18.34 5.07
N LEU A 341 8.71 17.73 5.46
CA LEU A 341 8.69 16.67 6.48
C LEU A 341 8.81 15.26 5.92
N ALA A 342 8.48 15.05 4.64
CA ALA A 342 8.66 13.77 3.95
C ALA A 342 9.41 13.98 2.63
N ILE A 343 10.52 13.26 2.45
CA ILE A 343 11.43 13.45 1.32
C ILE A 343 11.59 12.13 0.57
N SER A 344 11.47 12.16 -0.76
CA SER A 344 11.82 11.02 -1.60
C SER A 344 13.23 11.19 -2.17
N SER A 345 13.88 10.08 -2.52
CA SER A 345 15.29 10.08 -2.94
C SER A 345 15.52 9.47 -4.33
N PRO A 346 14.97 10.02 -5.43
CA PRO A 346 15.18 9.47 -6.77
C PRO A 346 16.66 9.32 -7.12
N LEU A 347 17.02 8.17 -7.70
CA LEU A 347 18.40 7.79 -8.02
C LEU A 347 19.12 8.74 -9.00
N TRP A 348 18.35 9.41 -9.86
CA TRP A 348 18.88 10.21 -10.98
C TRP A 348 18.63 11.70 -10.82
N SER A 349 18.29 12.16 -9.62
CA SER A 349 18.17 13.58 -9.30
C SER A 349 18.87 13.91 -7.99
N LEU A 350 19.59 15.03 -7.99
CA LEU A 350 20.23 15.61 -6.80
C LEU A 350 19.40 16.75 -6.19
N THR A 351 18.24 17.08 -6.78
CA THR A 351 17.33 18.08 -6.23
C THR A 351 16.66 17.58 -4.96
N CYS A 352 16.24 18.52 -4.10
CA CYS A 352 15.28 18.21 -3.07
C CYS A 352 13.97 17.77 -3.74
N GLU A 353 13.38 16.66 -3.30
CA GLU A 353 12.08 16.17 -3.76
C GLU A 353 11.20 15.96 -2.54
N CYS A 354 10.43 17.00 -2.23
CA CYS A 354 9.52 17.01 -1.11
C CYS A 354 8.21 16.31 -1.48
N ALA A 355 7.78 15.36 -0.66
CA ALA A 355 6.49 14.69 -0.78
C ALA A 355 5.44 15.30 0.17
N TYR A 356 5.85 15.77 1.35
CA TYR A 356 4.96 16.48 2.29
C TYR A 356 5.61 17.76 2.77
N ALA A 357 4.99 18.90 2.42
CA ALA A 357 5.39 20.22 2.89
C ALA A 357 4.38 20.75 3.91
N ASN A 358 4.89 21.20 5.05
CA ASN A 358 4.13 21.83 6.13
C ASN A 358 4.65 23.24 6.39
N LEU A 359 3.99 24.23 5.79
CA LEU A 359 4.33 25.63 5.92
C LEU A 359 3.50 26.23 7.06
N ASN A 360 4.15 26.52 8.18
CA ASN A 360 3.57 27.33 9.26
C ASN A 360 4.24 28.71 9.25
N CYS A 361 3.51 29.74 8.80
CA CYS A 361 4.07 31.07 8.59
C CYS A 361 4.59 31.72 9.89
N VAL A 362 3.89 31.53 11.01
CA VAL A 362 4.32 32.06 12.32
C VAL A 362 5.61 31.39 12.80
N LYS A 363 5.71 30.06 12.70
CA LYS A 363 6.93 29.33 13.10
C LYS A 363 8.11 29.59 12.16
N LEU A 364 7.84 29.82 10.88
CA LEU A 364 8.86 30.15 9.89
C LEU A 364 9.25 31.64 9.89
N GLY A 365 8.48 32.50 10.58
CA GLY A 365 8.71 33.95 10.59
C GLY A 365 8.51 34.60 9.22
N ILE A 366 7.52 34.14 8.46
CA ILE A 366 7.19 34.63 7.10
C ILE A 366 5.71 35.05 7.02
N ASP A 367 5.40 35.96 6.12
CA ASP A 367 4.01 36.39 5.89
C ASP A 367 3.36 35.68 4.69
N ASP A 368 4.12 35.49 3.60
CA ASP A 368 3.66 34.88 2.35
C ASP A 368 4.32 33.51 2.12
N PRO A 369 3.55 32.41 2.09
CA PRO A 369 4.08 31.07 1.84
C PRO A 369 4.35 30.79 0.35
N ILE A 370 3.84 31.60 -0.59
CA ILE A 370 3.88 31.28 -2.02
C ILE A 370 5.30 31.15 -2.59
N PRO A 371 6.29 32.01 -2.27
CA PRO A 371 7.65 31.87 -2.78
C PRO A 371 8.34 30.56 -2.35
N LEU A 372 7.91 29.98 -1.22
CA LEU A 372 8.45 28.72 -0.69
C LEU A 372 7.90 27.49 -1.43
N LEU A 373 6.88 27.66 -2.27
CA LEU A 373 6.32 26.63 -3.15
C LEU A 373 7.02 26.57 -4.51
N SER A 374 8.24 27.08 -4.64
CA SER A 374 9.00 26.97 -5.89
C SER A 374 9.43 25.51 -6.15
N PRO A 375 9.23 24.99 -7.39
CA PRO A 375 9.77 23.69 -7.80
C PRO A 375 11.30 23.61 -7.70
N GLN A 376 12.00 24.74 -7.70
CA GLN A 376 13.45 24.79 -7.50
C GLN A 376 13.83 24.50 -6.04
N ALA A 377 12.98 24.87 -5.09
CA ALA A 377 13.23 24.69 -3.66
C ALA A 377 12.82 23.28 -3.17
N ILE A 378 11.66 22.79 -3.61
CA ILE A 378 11.06 21.55 -3.08
C ILE A 378 10.84 20.44 -4.11
N GLY A 379 11.26 20.64 -5.36
CA GLY A 379 11.08 19.66 -6.44
C GLY A 379 9.66 19.64 -6.98
N THR A 380 9.27 18.55 -7.66
CA THR A 380 7.92 18.41 -8.26
C THR A 380 7.12 17.24 -7.71
N SER A 381 7.68 16.53 -6.72
CA SER A 381 7.09 15.32 -6.14
C SER A 381 6.08 15.59 -5.02
N LEU A 382 5.69 16.85 -4.79
CA LEU A 382 4.77 17.24 -3.73
C LEU A 382 3.46 16.46 -3.83
N PHE A 383 3.12 15.79 -2.73
CA PHE A 383 1.96 14.93 -2.59
C PHE A 383 0.96 15.52 -1.60
N TYR A 384 1.43 15.96 -0.44
CA TYR A 384 0.64 16.64 0.60
C TYR A 384 1.17 18.05 0.82
N LEU A 385 0.27 19.03 0.88
CA LEU A 385 0.57 20.42 1.17
C LEU A 385 -0.29 20.90 2.33
N GLN A 386 0.36 21.34 3.41
CA GLN A 386 -0.28 22.00 4.54
C GLN A 386 0.25 23.43 4.63
N ILE A 387 -0.68 24.39 4.64
CA ILE A 387 -0.42 25.80 4.87
C ILE A 387 -1.19 26.18 6.11
N SER A 388 -0.48 26.67 7.11
CA SER A 388 -1.04 27.00 8.42
C SER A 388 -0.57 28.36 8.89
N ARG A 389 -1.46 29.10 9.56
CA ARG A 389 -1.13 30.39 10.19
C ARG A 389 -0.58 31.44 9.19
N CYS A 390 -0.96 31.34 7.91
CA CYS A 390 -0.50 32.21 6.82
C CYS A 390 -1.58 33.17 6.34
N ALA A 391 -1.18 34.35 5.87
CA ALA A 391 -2.08 35.31 5.25
C ALA A 391 -2.24 35.00 3.74
N VAL A 392 -3.25 34.20 3.39
CA VAL A 392 -3.57 33.80 2.01
C VAL A 392 -4.99 34.22 1.62
N PRO A 393 -5.30 35.53 1.55
CA PRO A 393 -6.67 36.01 1.37
C PRO A 393 -7.32 35.57 0.04
N ASN A 394 -6.50 35.38 -1.00
CA ASN A 394 -6.93 34.94 -2.34
C ASN A 394 -6.65 33.44 -2.61
N GLY A 395 -6.30 32.69 -1.57
CA GLY A 395 -5.93 31.28 -1.68
C GLY A 395 -4.60 31.06 -2.38
N LEU A 396 -4.42 29.83 -2.87
CA LEU A 396 -3.22 29.44 -3.59
C LEU A 396 -3.36 29.78 -5.07
N PRO A 397 -2.47 30.60 -5.65
CA PRO A 397 -2.54 30.93 -7.05
C PRO A 397 -2.30 29.67 -7.91
N PRO A 398 -3.02 29.50 -9.02
CA PRO A 398 -2.91 28.30 -9.87
C PRO A 398 -1.49 28.03 -10.32
N ASP A 399 -0.74 29.08 -10.67
CA ASP A 399 0.65 28.97 -11.14
C ASP A 399 1.60 28.42 -10.07
N ALA A 400 1.33 28.65 -8.78
CA ALA A 400 2.16 28.12 -7.70
C ALA A 400 1.93 26.62 -7.47
N ILE A 401 0.71 26.13 -7.72
CA ILE A 401 0.36 24.72 -7.48
C ILE A 401 0.37 23.85 -8.74
N ALA A 402 0.28 24.45 -9.93
CA ALA A 402 0.32 23.77 -11.23
C ALA A 402 1.55 22.87 -11.45
N PRO A 403 2.77 23.21 -10.99
CA PRO A 403 3.93 22.33 -11.15
C PRO A 403 3.80 20.97 -10.43
N PHE A 404 2.95 20.88 -9.41
CA PHE A 404 2.80 19.70 -8.57
C PHE A 404 1.72 18.75 -9.10
N SER A 405 2.01 18.12 -10.23
CA SER A 405 1.08 17.17 -10.88
C SER A 405 0.64 15.99 -10.00
N LYS A 406 1.34 15.70 -8.90
CA LYS A 406 1.02 14.60 -7.96
C LYS A 406 0.30 15.05 -6.69
N LEU A 407 0.03 16.35 -6.54
CA LEU A 407 -0.58 16.93 -5.36
C LEU A 407 -1.96 16.31 -5.10
N CYS A 408 -2.12 15.68 -3.95
CA CYS A 408 -3.30 14.89 -3.61
C CYS A 408 -4.12 15.53 -2.48
N LYS A 409 -3.44 16.11 -1.48
CA LYS A 409 -4.09 16.75 -0.32
C LYS A 409 -3.60 18.18 -0.17
N VAL A 410 -4.54 19.11 -0.04
CA VAL A 410 -4.27 20.53 0.24
C VAL A 410 -5.01 20.92 1.51
N LEU A 411 -4.27 21.42 2.50
CA LEU A 411 -4.83 21.95 3.74
C LEU A 411 -4.48 23.43 3.87
N VAL A 412 -5.49 24.26 4.11
CA VAL A 412 -5.37 25.68 4.47
C VAL A 412 -5.99 25.85 5.86
N LEU A 413 -5.15 26.08 6.86
CA LEU A 413 -5.50 26.02 8.28
C LEU A 413 -5.22 27.37 8.95
N PHE A 414 -6.15 27.86 9.77
CA PHE A 414 -5.96 29.09 10.57
C PHE A 414 -5.45 30.27 9.74
N SER A 415 -6.13 30.57 8.63
CA SER A 415 -5.75 31.62 7.68
C SER A 415 -6.79 32.73 7.62
N ASN A 416 -6.55 33.74 6.77
CA ASN A 416 -7.51 34.79 6.43
C ASN A 416 -8.12 34.60 5.03
N LEU A 417 -8.22 33.37 4.55
CA LEU A 417 -8.79 33.06 3.23
C LEU A 417 -10.19 33.67 3.08
N SER A 418 -10.40 34.37 1.97
CA SER A 418 -11.67 35.05 1.65
C SER A 418 -12.23 34.59 0.30
N THR A 419 -11.35 34.35 -0.68
CA THR A 419 -11.68 33.81 -1.99
C THR A 419 -10.57 32.86 -2.46
N TRP A 420 -10.87 32.01 -3.45
CA TRP A 420 -9.89 31.15 -4.12
C TRP A 420 -10.40 30.83 -5.53
N GLU A 421 -9.74 31.37 -6.56
CA GLU A 421 -10.22 31.28 -7.94
C GLU A 421 -10.04 29.88 -8.57
N GLY A 422 -8.97 29.16 -8.22
CA GLY A 422 -8.59 27.91 -8.89
C GLY A 422 -8.08 28.15 -10.33
N PRO A 423 -7.87 27.11 -11.14
CA PRO A 423 -8.22 25.71 -10.89
C PRO A 423 -7.23 24.97 -9.98
N LEU A 424 -7.72 23.92 -9.32
CA LEU A 424 -6.88 22.96 -8.60
C LEU A 424 -6.25 21.95 -9.59
N PRO A 425 -5.04 21.44 -9.34
CA PRO A 425 -4.49 20.32 -10.10
C PRO A 425 -5.45 19.13 -10.11
N PRO A 426 -5.60 18.41 -11.24
CA PRO A 426 -6.60 17.34 -11.37
C PRO A 426 -6.35 16.16 -10.43
N SER A 427 -5.13 16.02 -9.89
CA SER A 427 -4.74 15.01 -8.92
C SER A 427 -5.20 15.27 -7.48
N VAL A 428 -5.68 16.49 -7.18
CA VAL A 428 -6.15 16.85 -5.85
C VAL A 428 -7.42 16.06 -5.53
N ALA A 429 -7.33 15.25 -4.47
CA ALA A 429 -8.38 14.38 -4.00
C ALA A 429 -9.01 14.84 -2.67
N PHE A 430 -8.29 15.67 -1.92
CA PHE A 430 -8.69 16.15 -0.60
C PHE A 430 -8.38 17.64 -0.47
N VAL A 431 -9.39 18.43 -0.11
CA VAL A 431 -9.22 19.84 0.28
C VAL A 431 -9.75 20.07 1.69
N SER A 432 -8.92 20.67 2.54
CA SER A 432 -9.30 21.13 3.88
C SER A 432 -9.15 22.64 3.99
N ILE A 433 -10.19 23.33 4.43
CA ILE A 433 -10.15 24.75 4.81
C ILE A 433 -10.66 24.86 6.24
N ARG A 434 -9.78 25.10 7.22
CA ARG A 434 -10.16 25.18 8.64
C ARG A 434 -9.83 26.57 9.19
N PHE A 435 -10.74 27.10 10.00
CA PHE A 435 -10.60 28.34 10.76
C PHE A 435 -10.17 29.54 9.89
N SER A 436 -10.83 29.70 8.74
CA SER A 436 -10.65 30.88 7.87
C SER A 436 -11.77 31.90 8.14
N THR A 437 -11.47 32.90 8.96
CA THR A 437 -12.49 33.82 9.51
C THR A 437 -13.09 34.79 8.48
N ALA A 438 -12.42 35.00 7.35
CA ALA A 438 -12.87 35.86 6.27
C ALA A 438 -13.71 35.11 5.20
N LEU A 439 -13.79 33.78 5.25
CA LEU A 439 -14.47 32.99 4.23
C LEU A 439 -15.99 32.98 4.44
N ARG A 440 -16.72 33.71 3.61
CA ARG A 440 -18.19 33.86 3.66
C ARG A 440 -18.93 32.98 2.65
N VAL A 441 -18.28 32.62 1.55
CA VAL A 441 -18.86 31.84 0.45
C VAL A 441 -17.90 30.70 0.11
N ILE A 442 -18.44 29.61 -0.43
CA ILE A 442 -17.60 28.53 -0.98
C ILE A 442 -16.64 29.13 -2.04
N PRO A 443 -15.35 28.82 -2.05
CA PRO A 443 -14.44 29.39 -3.06
C PRO A 443 -14.70 28.86 -4.48
N ASN A 444 -14.46 29.66 -5.52
CA ASN A 444 -14.63 29.28 -6.93
C ASN A 444 -13.88 28.00 -7.31
N ALA A 445 -12.69 27.79 -6.74
CA ALA A 445 -11.90 26.56 -6.86
C ALA A 445 -12.66 25.28 -6.47
N LEU A 446 -13.71 25.41 -5.65
CA LEU A 446 -14.58 24.32 -5.17
C LEU A 446 -16.00 24.37 -5.76
N GLN A 447 -16.28 25.31 -6.67
CA GLN A 447 -17.59 25.49 -7.30
C GLN A 447 -17.60 25.24 -8.81
N GLN A 448 -16.50 25.54 -9.51
CA GLN A 448 -16.47 25.51 -10.98
C GLN A 448 -16.66 24.07 -11.50
N ALA A 449 -17.79 23.82 -12.15
CA ALA A 449 -18.08 22.56 -12.80
C ALA A 449 -17.42 22.51 -14.21
N PRO A 450 -16.86 21.35 -14.61
CA PRO A 450 -16.73 20.13 -13.82
C PRO A 450 -15.52 20.19 -12.88
N LEU A 451 -15.76 19.95 -11.58
CA LEU A 451 -14.68 19.64 -10.65
C LEU A 451 -14.00 18.32 -11.04
N SER A 452 -12.74 18.18 -10.66
CA SER A 452 -12.03 16.92 -10.88
C SER A 452 -12.82 15.76 -10.25
N PRO A 453 -13.08 14.66 -10.99
CA PRO A 453 -13.72 13.47 -10.43
C PRO A 453 -12.85 12.78 -9.37
N HIS A 454 -11.58 13.19 -9.24
CA HIS A 454 -10.69 12.72 -8.19
C HIS A 454 -10.91 13.43 -6.84
N LEU A 455 -11.54 14.60 -6.83
CA LEU A 455 -11.88 15.30 -5.59
C LEU A 455 -13.00 14.55 -4.87
N VAL A 456 -12.63 13.87 -3.78
CA VAL A 456 -13.53 12.97 -3.03
C VAL A 456 -13.75 13.41 -1.59
N VAL A 457 -12.91 14.29 -1.05
CA VAL A 457 -13.04 14.83 0.30
C VAL A 457 -12.98 16.34 0.30
N ILE A 458 -14.01 16.97 0.88
CA ILE A 458 -14.01 18.40 1.21
C ILE A 458 -14.29 18.56 2.70
N VAL A 459 -13.41 19.30 3.38
CA VAL A 459 -13.57 19.72 4.76
C VAL A 459 -13.54 21.24 4.80
N ILE A 460 -14.61 21.85 5.32
CA ILE A 460 -14.68 23.26 5.66
C ILE A 460 -15.08 23.35 7.12
N GLU A 461 -14.25 23.97 7.94
CA GLU A 461 -14.47 24.08 9.38
C GLU A 461 -14.21 25.49 9.90
N GLY A 462 -15.05 25.97 10.83
CA GLY A 462 -14.82 27.24 11.51
C GLY A 462 -14.75 28.43 10.54
N CYS A 463 -15.46 28.33 9.42
CA CYS A 463 -15.55 29.35 8.39
C CYS A 463 -16.98 29.91 8.40
N PRO A 464 -17.20 31.21 8.61
CA PRO A 464 -18.54 31.77 8.78
C PRO A 464 -19.27 31.92 7.44
N LEU A 465 -19.63 30.79 6.83
CA LEU A 465 -20.34 30.73 5.56
C LEU A 465 -21.75 31.31 5.70
N GLU A 466 -22.18 32.05 4.68
CA GLU A 466 -23.54 32.59 4.59
C GLU A 466 -24.52 31.54 4.06
N SER A 467 -24.12 30.78 3.04
CA SER A 467 -24.92 29.72 2.44
C SER A 467 -24.08 28.73 1.62
N VAL A 468 -24.67 27.58 1.31
CA VAL A 468 -24.13 26.61 0.35
C VAL A 468 -25.16 26.43 -0.76
N PRO A 469 -24.97 27.07 -1.93
CA PRO A 469 -25.94 27.02 -3.02
C PRO A 469 -26.13 25.62 -3.61
N ALA A 470 -27.33 25.30 -4.09
CA ALA A 470 -27.64 24.01 -4.70
C ALA A 470 -26.73 23.67 -5.91
N ALA A 471 -26.32 24.68 -6.68
CA ALA A 471 -25.40 24.51 -7.80
C ALA A 471 -24.03 23.95 -7.36
N VAL A 472 -23.55 24.34 -6.19
CA VAL A 472 -22.31 23.83 -5.61
C VAL A 472 -22.44 22.35 -5.24
N VAL A 473 -23.58 21.98 -4.66
CA VAL A 473 -23.87 20.58 -4.30
C VAL A 473 -23.88 19.68 -5.55
N GLN A 474 -24.41 20.15 -6.67
CA GLN A 474 -24.34 19.39 -7.94
C GLN A 474 -22.90 19.21 -8.44
N ALA A 475 -22.05 20.21 -8.24
CA ALA A 475 -20.64 20.14 -8.60
C ALA A 475 -19.86 19.12 -7.73
N TRP A 476 -20.38 18.79 -6.54
CA TRP A 476 -19.81 17.84 -5.57
C TRP A 476 -20.27 16.39 -5.77
N SER A 477 -20.78 16.03 -6.96
CA SER A 477 -21.36 14.71 -7.25
C SER A 477 -20.42 13.52 -7.02
N HIS A 478 -19.11 13.72 -7.03
CA HIS A 478 -18.09 12.70 -6.78
C HIS A 478 -17.60 12.60 -5.32
N LEU A 479 -18.09 13.47 -4.42
CA LEU A 479 -17.66 13.44 -3.03
C LEU A 479 -18.08 12.14 -2.31
N ILE A 480 -17.14 11.64 -1.53
CA ILE A 480 -17.28 10.50 -0.63
C ILE A 480 -17.39 10.98 0.81
N CYS A 481 -16.68 12.07 1.15
CA CYS A 481 -16.72 12.71 2.45
C CYS A 481 -16.97 14.21 2.29
N LEU A 482 -18.03 14.71 2.92
CA LEU A 482 -18.33 16.13 3.00
C LEU A 482 -18.44 16.53 4.47
N SER A 483 -17.59 17.46 4.88
CA SER A 483 -17.55 17.98 6.24
C SER A 483 -17.70 19.50 6.23
N LEU A 484 -18.78 20.00 6.80
CA LEU A 484 -19.10 21.42 6.97
C LEU A 484 -19.33 21.66 8.46
N ILE A 485 -18.26 21.93 9.21
CA ILE A 485 -18.27 21.99 10.68
C ILE A 485 -18.23 23.45 11.14
N ASN A 486 -19.11 23.85 12.06
CA ASN A 486 -19.10 25.22 12.59
C ASN A 486 -19.08 26.29 11.48
N VAL A 487 -19.94 26.11 10.48
CA VAL A 487 -20.07 27.02 9.33
C VAL A 487 -21.38 27.81 9.35
N ASN A 488 -22.02 27.89 10.51
CA ASN A 488 -23.24 28.66 10.75
C ASN A 488 -24.50 28.18 9.99
N LEU A 489 -24.53 26.93 9.51
CA LEU A 489 -25.70 26.39 8.81
C LEU A 489 -26.90 26.22 9.75
N SER A 490 -28.05 26.79 9.41
CA SER A 490 -29.32 26.57 10.12
C SER A 490 -30.20 25.51 9.46
N VAL A 491 -29.97 25.22 8.19
CA VAL A 491 -30.70 24.23 7.38
C VAL A 491 -29.67 23.46 6.54
N LEU A 492 -30.01 22.23 6.17
CA LEU A 492 -29.16 21.45 5.26
C LEU A 492 -29.21 22.05 3.84
N PRO A 493 -28.09 22.03 3.09
CA PRO A 493 -28.06 22.49 1.70
C PRO A 493 -29.00 21.68 0.79
N ASP A 494 -29.67 22.37 -0.13
CA ASP A 494 -30.56 21.73 -1.11
C ASP A 494 -29.80 20.74 -2.00
N GLY A 495 -30.42 19.58 -2.26
CA GLY A 495 -29.83 18.53 -3.10
C GLY A 495 -28.73 17.71 -2.42
N ILE A 496 -28.33 17.99 -1.17
CA ILE A 496 -27.28 17.20 -0.51
C ILE A 496 -27.66 15.72 -0.38
N GLY A 497 -28.96 15.42 -0.26
CA GLY A 497 -29.51 14.06 -0.24
C GLY A 497 -29.34 13.29 -1.56
N THR A 498 -29.00 13.95 -2.67
CA THR A 498 -28.87 13.31 -3.99
C THR A 498 -27.43 12.95 -4.34
N LEU A 499 -26.46 13.16 -3.44
CA LEU A 499 -25.05 12.84 -3.69
C LEU A 499 -24.85 11.31 -3.75
N PRO A 500 -24.49 10.75 -4.93
CA PRO A 500 -24.57 9.30 -5.14
C PRO A 500 -23.44 8.52 -4.44
N HIS A 501 -22.30 9.16 -4.20
CA HIS A 501 -21.10 8.52 -3.66
C HIS A 501 -20.82 8.86 -2.19
N LEU A 502 -21.63 9.71 -1.57
CA LEU A 502 -21.37 10.22 -0.23
C LEU A 502 -21.52 9.09 0.81
N GLU A 503 -20.43 8.82 1.54
CA GLU A 503 -20.36 7.83 2.61
C GLU A 503 -20.35 8.47 4.00
N LEU A 504 -19.80 9.70 4.12
CA LEU A 504 -19.71 10.44 5.36
C LEU A 504 -20.20 11.88 5.17
N LEU A 505 -21.21 12.27 5.93
CA LEU A 505 -21.71 13.63 6.04
C LEU A 505 -21.48 14.16 7.46
N ASN A 506 -20.66 15.19 7.59
CA ASN A 506 -20.33 15.80 8.87
C ASN A 506 -20.79 17.26 8.93
N LEU A 507 -21.76 17.53 9.80
CA LEU A 507 -22.40 18.84 9.99
C LEU A 507 -22.34 19.27 11.47
N LYS A 508 -21.30 18.85 12.21
CA LYS A 508 -21.12 19.19 13.63
C LYS A 508 -21.08 20.70 13.87
N LEU A 509 -21.44 21.12 15.08
CA LEU A 509 -21.29 22.50 15.56
C LEU A 509 -22.04 23.55 14.70
N ASN A 510 -23.13 23.18 14.07
CA ASN A 510 -23.98 24.09 13.30
C ASN A 510 -25.22 24.49 14.12
N ARG A 511 -26.22 25.08 13.45
CA ARG A 511 -27.48 25.56 14.06
C ARG A 511 -28.69 24.83 13.49
N ILE A 512 -28.50 23.60 13.01
CA ILE A 512 -29.53 22.80 12.34
C ILE A 512 -30.63 22.44 13.33
N THR A 513 -31.88 22.74 12.99
CA THR A 513 -33.05 22.46 13.82
C THR A 513 -33.85 21.25 13.35
N THR A 514 -33.75 20.88 12.08
CA THR A 514 -34.51 19.79 11.46
C THR A 514 -33.67 19.08 10.41
N VAL A 515 -33.95 17.78 10.21
CA VAL A 515 -33.35 16.97 9.14
C VAL A 515 -34.49 16.41 8.29
N PRO A 516 -34.47 16.62 6.96
CA PRO A 516 -35.54 16.15 6.08
C PRO A 516 -35.69 14.61 6.08
N ASP A 517 -36.93 14.12 6.03
CA ASP A 517 -37.24 12.68 6.02
C ASP A 517 -36.60 11.91 4.85
N MET A 518 -36.32 12.60 3.73
CA MET A 518 -35.68 12.00 2.55
C MET A 518 -34.35 11.32 2.89
N PHE A 519 -33.60 11.75 3.91
CA PHE A 519 -32.34 11.13 4.30
C PHE A 519 -32.48 9.70 4.84
N GLY A 520 -33.69 9.32 5.27
CA GLY A 520 -33.99 7.94 5.67
C GLY A 520 -34.19 6.98 4.51
N SER A 521 -34.45 7.48 3.30
CA SER A 521 -34.64 6.66 2.10
C SER A 521 -33.30 6.16 1.58
N PRO A 522 -33.12 4.86 1.30
CA PRO A 522 -31.90 4.35 0.67
C PRO A 522 -31.74 4.77 -0.80
N ARG A 523 -32.76 5.41 -1.40
CA ARG A 523 -32.61 6.05 -2.72
C ARG A 523 -31.83 7.36 -2.63
N ASP A 524 -31.93 8.03 -1.49
CA ASP A 524 -31.32 9.31 -1.19
C ASP A 524 -30.12 9.06 -0.28
N LEU A 525 -28.91 9.38 -0.76
CA LEU A 525 -27.64 8.95 -0.17
C LEU A 525 -27.54 7.40 -0.06
N PRO A 526 -27.47 6.68 -1.20
CA PRO A 526 -27.46 5.21 -1.19
C PRO A 526 -26.24 4.60 -0.50
N ASN A 527 -25.14 5.35 -0.43
CA ASN A 527 -23.86 4.87 0.12
C ASN A 527 -23.52 5.44 1.51
N ILE A 528 -24.39 6.26 2.12
CA ILE A 528 -24.09 6.87 3.42
C ILE A 528 -23.93 5.81 4.51
N LYS A 529 -22.85 5.94 5.27
CA LYS A 529 -22.48 5.08 6.40
C LYS A 529 -22.46 5.88 7.70
N MET A 530 -22.21 7.18 7.64
CA MET A 530 -22.11 8.02 8.82
C MET A 530 -22.67 9.42 8.59
N VAL A 531 -23.53 9.86 9.52
CA VAL A 531 -24.09 11.21 9.57
C VAL A 531 -23.81 11.80 10.95
N ARG A 532 -23.11 12.94 10.98
CA ARG A 532 -22.72 13.60 12.22
C ARG A 532 -23.42 14.94 12.33
N LEU A 533 -24.24 15.07 13.36
CA LEU A 533 -25.06 16.24 13.65
C LEU A 533 -24.84 16.71 15.10
N ASN A 534 -23.70 16.35 15.69
CA ASN A 534 -23.33 16.72 17.06
C ASN A 534 -23.38 18.25 17.22
N TRP A 535 -23.88 18.73 18.37
CA TRP A 535 -23.86 20.14 18.75
C TRP A 535 -24.61 21.01 17.74
N ASN A 536 -25.82 20.57 17.41
CA ASN A 536 -26.81 21.33 16.66
C ASN A 536 -27.99 21.69 17.59
N ARG A 537 -29.14 22.05 17.02
CA ARG A 537 -30.35 22.48 17.75
C ARG A 537 -31.50 21.50 17.55
N LEU A 538 -31.19 20.21 17.36
CA LEU A 538 -32.20 19.17 17.18
C LEU A 538 -32.87 18.85 18.52
N THR A 539 -34.20 18.97 18.59
CA THR A 539 -34.96 18.63 19.80
C THR A 539 -35.43 17.18 19.83
N GLN A 540 -35.33 16.49 18.69
CA GLN A 540 -35.75 15.10 18.52
C GLN A 540 -34.76 14.34 17.65
N VAL A 541 -34.67 13.02 17.88
CA VAL A 541 -33.92 12.12 16.99
C VAL A 541 -34.62 12.03 15.63
N PRO A 542 -33.95 12.31 14.49
CA PRO A 542 -34.54 12.15 13.16
C PRO A 542 -34.90 10.69 12.89
N PRO A 543 -36.20 10.32 12.89
CA PRO A 543 -36.59 8.90 12.90
C PRO A 543 -36.24 8.20 11.58
N ALA A 544 -36.25 8.93 10.47
CA ALA A 544 -35.97 8.39 9.14
C ALA A 544 -34.52 7.86 9.03
N ILE A 545 -33.54 8.60 9.55
CA ILE A 545 -32.12 8.18 9.52
C ILE A 545 -31.83 7.15 10.61
N ALA A 546 -32.40 7.33 11.82
CA ALA A 546 -32.16 6.46 12.96
C ALA A 546 -32.59 4.99 12.73
N GLN A 547 -33.49 4.74 11.76
CA GLN A 547 -33.93 3.40 11.38
C GLN A 547 -33.03 2.72 10.33
N ARG A 548 -32.08 3.43 9.71
CA ARG A 548 -31.15 2.83 8.74
C ARG A 548 -30.13 1.96 9.47
N SER A 549 -30.24 0.64 9.34
CA SER A 549 -29.41 -0.34 10.06
C SER A 549 -27.90 -0.24 9.79
N ASN A 550 -27.51 0.42 8.70
CA ASN A 550 -26.11 0.54 8.25
C ASN A 550 -25.55 1.97 8.40
N VAL A 551 -26.27 2.87 9.09
CA VAL A 551 -25.83 4.25 9.30
C VAL A 551 -25.55 4.49 10.77
N VAL A 552 -24.38 5.06 11.05
CA VAL A 552 -24.04 5.62 12.36
C VAL A 552 -24.49 7.09 12.37
N LEU A 553 -25.34 7.43 13.33
CA LEU A 553 -25.93 8.75 13.53
C LEU A 553 -25.43 9.33 14.85
N GLU A 554 -24.54 10.32 14.76
CA GLU A 554 -24.03 11.03 15.94
C GLU A 554 -24.87 12.31 16.16
N LEU A 555 -25.54 12.40 17.32
CA LEU A 555 -26.47 13.47 17.71
C LEU A 555 -26.13 14.07 19.08
N SER A 556 -24.94 13.78 19.58
CA SER A 556 -24.50 14.22 20.88
C SER A 556 -24.60 15.77 21.00
N GLY A 557 -24.76 16.31 22.22
CA GLY A 557 -24.83 17.76 22.46
C GLY A 557 -25.99 18.52 21.82
N ASN A 558 -27.02 17.80 21.36
CA ASN A 558 -28.28 18.39 20.94
C ASN A 558 -29.28 18.43 22.11
N PRO A 559 -30.25 19.36 22.11
CA PRO A 559 -31.29 19.46 23.14
C PRO A 559 -32.37 18.35 23.01
N ILE A 560 -31.94 17.09 22.95
CA ILE A 560 -32.80 15.91 22.81
C ILE A 560 -33.13 15.37 24.21
N GLU A 561 -34.41 15.41 24.58
CA GLU A 561 -34.88 14.90 25.87
C GLU A 561 -35.25 13.41 25.84
N THR A 562 -35.69 12.90 24.69
CA THR A 562 -36.14 11.52 24.54
C THR A 562 -35.51 10.85 23.33
N ALA A 563 -35.21 9.56 23.43
CA ALA A 563 -34.71 8.77 22.31
C ALA A 563 -35.77 8.51 21.21
N GLY A 564 -37.02 8.92 21.42
CA GLY A 564 -38.11 8.76 20.46
C GLY A 564 -38.32 7.31 20.03
N LYS A 565 -38.35 7.07 18.70
CA LYS A 565 -38.49 5.73 18.10
C LYS A 565 -37.17 4.95 17.99
N THR A 566 -36.08 5.45 18.58
CA THR A 566 -34.77 4.78 18.52
C THR A 566 -34.79 3.49 19.32
N THR A 567 -34.26 2.41 18.74
CA THR A 567 -34.23 1.11 19.44
C THR A 567 -33.17 1.11 20.55
N PRO A 568 -33.41 0.43 21.69
CA PRO A 568 -32.39 0.22 22.72
C PRO A 568 -31.08 -0.37 22.17
N THR A 569 -31.19 -1.27 21.20
CA THR A 569 -30.04 -1.89 20.52
C THR A 569 -29.20 -0.88 19.75
N ALA A 570 -29.81 0.11 19.08
CA ALA A 570 -29.09 1.16 18.36
C ALA A 570 -28.28 2.05 19.32
N LEU A 571 -28.82 2.34 20.51
CA LEU A 571 -28.13 3.09 21.56
C LEU A 571 -26.99 2.27 22.17
N GLN A 572 -27.22 0.98 22.49
CA GLN A 572 -26.18 0.09 23.03
C GLN A 572 -25.01 -0.13 22.06
N LYS A 573 -25.32 -0.33 20.77
CA LYS A 573 -24.30 -0.48 19.71
C LYS A 573 -23.66 0.84 19.29
N ARG A 574 -24.14 1.98 19.83
CA ARG A 574 -23.70 3.33 19.48
C ARG A 574 -23.83 3.63 17.97
N THR A 575 -24.82 3.03 17.32
CA THR A 575 -25.22 3.44 15.96
C THR A 575 -26.07 4.70 16.01
N VAL A 576 -26.70 5.00 17.15
CA VAL A 576 -27.24 6.33 17.46
C VAL A 576 -26.59 6.80 18.75
N VAL A 577 -25.91 7.94 18.72
CA VAL A 577 -25.15 8.48 19.86
C VAL A 577 -25.80 9.78 20.35
N LEU A 578 -26.10 9.86 21.64
CA LEU A 578 -26.82 10.97 22.29
C LEU A 578 -26.03 11.55 23.48
N ASP A 579 -24.71 11.38 23.50
CA ASP A 579 -23.88 11.85 24.62
C ASP A 579 -24.08 13.36 24.84
N ASN A 580 -23.99 13.83 26.08
CA ASN A 580 -24.15 15.25 26.43
C ASN A 580 -25.49 15.88 25.95
N SER A 581 -26.56 15.10 25.89
CA SER A 581 -27.93 15.58 25.67
C SER A 581 -28.76 15.48 26.96
N PRO A 582 -29.86 16.24 27.11
CA PRO A 582 -30.77 16.11 28.24
C PRO A 582 -31.25 14.66 28.50
N PHE A 583 -31.37 13.85 27.45
CA PHE A 583 -31.65 12.41 27.55
C PHE A 583 -30.61 11.64 28.39
N CYS A 584 -29.32 11.97 28.24
CA CYS A 584 -28.22 11.33 28.95
C CYS A 584 -27.94 11.95 30.33
N GLU A 585 -28.34 13.20 30.57
CA GLU A 585 -28.15 13.89 31.86
C GLU A 585 -29.26 13.58 32.87
N ASN A 586 -30.45 13.21 32.41
CA ASN A 586 -31.59 12.96 33.29
C ASN A 586 -31.48 11.61 34.02
N ALA A 587 -31.52 11.65 35.36
CA ALA A 587 -31.40 10.47 36.22
C ALA A 587 -32.59 9.49 36.10
N THR A 588 -33.73 9.93 35.56
CA THR A 588 -34.95 9.12 35.41
C THR A 588 -34.93 8.23 34.16
N THR A 589 -34.16 8.60 33.13
CA THR A 589 -33.94 7.83 31.90
C THR A 589 -32.73 6.91 32.03
N ARG A 590 -32.41 6.41 33.25
CA ARG A 590 -31.18 5.67 33.61
C ARG A 590 -30.65 4.92 32.38
N PRO A 591 -29.61 5.45 31.73
CA PRO A 591 -29.18 4.92 30.47
C PRO A 591 -28.77 3.46 30.67
N ILE A 592 -29.05 2.64 29.68
CA ILE A 592 -28.50 1.30 29.61
C ILE A 592 -26.97 1.44 29.76
N SER A 593 -26.34 0.68 30.67
CA SER A 593 -24.90 0.79 30.93
C SER A 593 -24.10 0.87 29.63
N GLY A 594 -23.39 1.99 29.43
CA GLY A 594 -22.55 2.24 28.25
C GLY A 594 -23.19 3.03 27.11
N SER A 595 -24.47 3.42 27.19
CA SER A 595 -25.14 4.20 26.12
C SER A 595 -24.82 5.69 26.13
N CYS A 596 -24.44 6.26 27.27
CA CYS A 596 -24.07 7.66 27.43
C CYS A 596 -22.64 7.77 27.97
N ARG A 597 -21.82 8.64 27.38
CA ARG A 597 -20.44 8.92 27.79
C ARG A 597 -20.27 10.41 28.13
N PRO A 598 -19.43 10.75 29.13
CA PRO A 598 -19.11 12.13 29.44
C PRO A 598 -18.21 12.73 28.36
N VAL A 599 -18.27 14.06 28.22
CA VAL A 599 -17.38 14.88 27.39
C VAL A 599 -16.68 15.90 28.28
N CYS A 600 -15.46 16.30 27.90
CA CYS A 600 -14.66 17.25 28.69
C CYS A 600 -15.04 18.71 28.45
N GLY A 601 -15.69 19.02 27.32
CA GLY A 601 -16.01 20.39 26.93
C GLY A 601 -17.01 20.47 25.76
N TYR A 602 -17.51 21.68 25.51
CA TYR A 602 -18.41 21.92 24.38
C TYR A 602 -17.67 21.70 23.05
N GLY A 603 -18.16 20.76 22.25
CA GLY A 603 -17.68 20.49 20.91
C GLY A 603 -16.49 19.54 20.88
N CYS A 604 -16.06 19.03 22.04
CA CYS A 604 -14.95 18.10 22.14
C CYS A 604 -15.45 16.69 22.49
N GLU A 605 -15.33 15.76 21.57
CA GLU A 605 -15.64 14.35 21.82
C GLU A 605 -14.44 13.63 22.45
N ALA A 606 -14.71 12.64 23.29
CA ALA A 606 -13.65 11.97 24.06
C ALA A 606 -12.58 11.28 23.20
N ASN A 607 -12.91 10.95 21.94
CA ASN A 607 -11.99 10.31 20.98
C ASN A 607 -11.26 11.31 20.07
N TRP A 608 -11.39 12.61 20.32
CA TRP A 608 -10.69 13.67 19.58
C TRP A 608 -9.42 14.14 20.27
N ILE A 609 -9.36 14.01 21.60
CA ILE A 609 -8.16 14.36 22.36
C ILE A 609 -7.01 13.43 21.95
N HIS A 610 -5.90 14.03 21.51
CA HIS A 610 -4.71 13.32 21.05
C HIS A 610 -4.97 12.41 19.83
N ASP A 611 -5.70 12.92 18.84
CA ASP A 611 -6.01 12.23 17.60
C ASP A 611 -5.16 12.66 16.37
N HIS A 612 -4.16 13.51 16.57
CA HIS A 612 -3.28 14.15 15.56
C HIS A 612 -3.96 15.23 14.69
N LEU A 613 -5.19 15.65 15.02
CA LEU A 613 -5.80 16.86 14.47
C LEU A 613 -5.90 17.92 15.56
N CYS A 614 -5.48 19.14 15.27
CA CYS A 614 -5.77 20.25 16.17
C CYS A 614 -7.27 20.58 16.11
N ASP A 615 -8.00 20.12 17.12
CA ASP A 615 -9.42 20.34 17.33
C ASP A 615 -9.62 21.50 18.30
N TRP A 616 -9.94 22.66 17.72
CA TRP A 616 -10.06 23.91 18.47
C TRP A 616 -11.06 23.85 19.64
N ALA A 617 -12.11 23.04 19.52
CA ALA A 617 -13.08 22.82 20.59
C ALA A 617 -12.50 22.03 21.79
N CYS A 618 -11.49 21.19 21.54
CA CYS A 618 -10.76 20.43 22.55
C CYS A 618 -9.56 21.19 23.13
N PHE A 619 -9.18 22.33 22.55
CA PHE A 619 -8.05 23.16 23.01
C PHE A 619 -8.41 24.01 24.25
N THR A 620 -8.75 23.32 25.36
CA THR A 620 -9.08 23.92 26.65
C THR A 620 -8.40 23.15 27.79
N GLN A 621 -8.22 23.78 28.95
CA GLN A 621 -7.62 23.12 30.11
C GLN A 621 -8.40 21.87 30.55
N ALA A 622 -9.74 21.89 30.48
CA ALA A 622 -10.59 20.77 30.86
C ALA A 622 -10.42 19.53 29.95
N CYS A 623 -10.02 19.76 28.70
CA CYS A 623 -9.76 18.73 27.70
C CYS A 623 -8.24 18.50 27.50
N SER A 624 -7.42 18.93 28.45
CA SER A 624 -5.95 18.77 28.41
C SER A 624 -5.32 19.35 27.13
N TYR A 625 -5.84 20.49 26.65
CA TYR A 625 -5.38 21.18 25.44
C TYR A 625 -5.24 20.26 24.22
N ASP A 626 -6.29 19.47 23.98
CA ASP A 626 -6.37 18.53 22.86
C ASP A 626 -5.24 17.48 22.84
N GLY A 627 -4.68 17.19 24.02
CA GLY A 627 -3.56 16.25 24.13
C GLY A 627 -2.26 16.75 23.48
N GLY A 628 -2.16 18.04 23.15
CA GLY A 628 -0.98 18.65 22.53
C GLY A 628 -1.00 18.68 21.00
N ASP A 629 -2.07 18.23 20.33
CA ASP A 629 -2.13 18.18 18.86
C ASP A 629 -2.10 19.57 18.21
N CYS A 630 -2.46 20.61 18.97
CA CYS A 630 -2.38 22.00 18.54
C CYS A 630 -0.98 22.64 18.69
N ASP A 631 -0.03 21.99 19.35
CA ASP A 631 1.31 22.54 19.61
C ASP A 631 2.10 22.80 18.31
N GLU A 632 1.83 22.01 17.26
CA GLU A 632 2.42 22.20 15.94
C GLU A 632 2.09 23.59 15.36
N PHE A 633 0.98 24.19 15.74
CA PHE A 633 0.53 25.47 15.22
C PHE A 633 1.13 26.68 15.96
N GLY A 634 1.69 26.49 17.16
CA GLY A 634 2.31 27.56 17.95
C GLY A 634 1.29 28.55 18.52
N PHE A 635 0.16 28.04 19.02
CA PHE A 635 -0.78 28.85 19.80
C PHE A 635 -0.27 29.07 21.22
N ASP A 636 -0.53 30.25 21.77
CA ASP A 636 -0.39 30.47 23.22
C ASP A 636 -1.50 29.71 23.95
N LEU A 637 -1.17 29.14 25.12
CA LEU A 637 -2.17 28.49 25.95
C LEU A 637 -3.21 29.53 26.40
N PRO A 638 -4.51 29.28 26.20
CA PRO A 638 -5.54 30.17 26.70
C PRO A 638 -5.42 30.27 28.23
N SER A 639 -5.34 31.51 28.71
CA SER A 639 -5.14 31.89 30.11
C SER A 639 -6.32 31.53 31.00
#